data_AF-A0A7W0VVR6-F1
#
_entry.id   AF-A0A7W0VVR6-F1
#
_cell.length_a   1.000
_cell.length_b   1.000
_cell.length_c   1.000
_cell.angle_alpha   90.00
_cell.angle_beta   90.00
_cell.angle_gamma   90.00
#
_symmetry.space_group_name_H-M   'P 1'
#
loop_
_entity.id
_entity.type
_entity.pdbx_description
1 polymer ?
#
loop_
_entity_poly.entity_id
_entity_poly.type
_entity_poly.pdbx_seq_one_letter_code
_entity_poly.pdbx_strand_id
1 'polypeptide(L)'
;MRRAIALAVLLIVGCKSSDDYPPITPSAIPDAREACGLVTCASVGATCGPIGDGCGDTELDCGTCDPGQVCGGGSGTPFTCGTNPCVPRTCADAGADCGRVANGCGALTASCGTCAGAEVCGGAGDPNKCAVPPCTGLCLQRSACTNQPKTTITGTVTAPGHAQPSPFGLPDPIFGALVYIPNGAAGPPTYGVNPFTPGVACESCSSLISEPPLVTVTTAVDGAFTLNDAPCGTAIPLVIQLGRWRRMITIPSVACCATTALTATQTHLPRTRAGEPGDVRSDIPLMAVSTGSADSLHCVLRKLGIADSEFTNPGGPGRVHFYEDNGAVIDATTPSASTLYGSSTELAKYDMALFECVGQRVPKIAADQARVIGFANSGGRVFATHFSYVWLTDSDGTAASNTGPKPFSQTASWLVDQEQVDSTTALVDQSVQSDPETQARRVAFASWLSLVGASTTTGQLPLNIVRNDLTAVNPAPATAAGTPAQRWLYTTTPFAAPVQYTFDTPVAYAPSPRPAKRCGRVLYSDFHVTNTSGTTSTFPAGCTNGPMTPQEKALEFLLFDLATCIGPPPTACKPKTCAEQGITCGVAGTGCDDGIVLSCGACTNGGWCGGGGVGRCGVGECVPRTCADQSLSCGLIGNGCGGSIDCGQCAPGETCGGGDVANVCALILK
;
A
#
# COMPACT_ATOMS: atom_id res chain seq x y z
N MET A 1 -35.91 47.04 -31.66
CA MET A 1 -35.91 46.80 -30.19
C MET A 1 -37.06 45.85 -29.89
N ARG A 2 -36.75 44.57 -29.61
CA ARG A 2 -37.02 43.85 -28.32
C ARG A 2 -38.53 43.73 -28.03
N ARG A 3 -39.17 42.56 -27.93
CA ARG A 3 -38.94 41.25 -27.24
C ARG A 3 -40.16 40.36 -27.62
N ALA A 4 -40.28 39.04 -27.45
CA ALA A 4 -39.49 37.87 -27.03
C ALA A 4 -40.45 36.65 -27.09
N ILE A 5 -39.95 35.47 -26.68
CA ILE A 5 -40.65 34.19 -26.34
C ILE A 5 -40.60 33.16 -27.48
N ALA A 6 -40.25 31.88 -27.33
CA ALA A 6 -39.55 31.05 -26.33
C ALA A 6 -39.49 29.61 -26.91
N LEU A 7 -38.55 28.76 -26.41
CA LEU A 7 -38.55 27.28 -26.43
C LEU A 7 -38.56 26.57 -27.81
N ALA A 8 -38.09 25.34 -28.02
CA ALA A 8 -37.09 24.46 -27.43
C ALA A 8 -37.07 23.22 -28.36
N VAL A 9 -35.86 22.71 -28.67
CA VAL A 9 -35.53 21.27 -28.77
C VAL A 9 -36.11 20.45 -29.96
N LEU A 10 -35.23 19.96 -30.86
CA LEU A 10 -34.79 18.54 -31.00
C LEU A 10 -34.32 18.16 -32.44
N LEU A 11 -33.08 17.62 -32.56
CA LEU A 11 -32.58 16.51 -33.44
C LEU A 11 -32.80 16.61 -34.99
N ILE A 12 -31.87 16.38 -35.93
CA ILE A 12 -30.93 15.26 -36.16
C ILE A 12 -29.85 15.66 -37.20
N VAL A 13 -28.59 15.32 -36.86
CA VAL A 13 -27.47 14.75 -37.66
C VAL A 13 -27.38 15.03 -39.18
N GLY A 14 -26.21 15.58 -39.56
CA GLY A 14 -25.63 15.40 -40.89
C GLY A 14 -24.26 16.08 -41.01
N CYS A 15 -23.17 15.39 -40.62
CA CYS A 15 -21.81 15.82 -40.98
C CYS A 15 -21.12 14.74 -41.81
N LYS A 16 -20.72 15.15 -43.02
CA LYS A 16 -19.78 14.49 -43.90
C LYS A 16 -18.49 15.33 -43.91
N SER A 17 -17.37 14.65 -43.70
CA SER A 17 -15.96 15.00 -43.96
C SER A 17 -15.60 16.37 -44.57
N SER A 18 -14.66 17.08 -43.94
CA SER A 18 -13.34 17.41 -44.52
C SER A 18 -12.53 18.34 -43.59
N ASP A 19 -11.22 18.12 -43.59
CA ASP A 19 -10.15 18.71 -42.80
C ASP A 19 -10.00 20.24 -42.89
N ASP A 20 -9.56 20.88 -41.79
CA ASP A 20 -8.40 21.81 -41.76
C ASP A 20 -8.14 22.44 -40.36
N TYR A 21 -6.93 22.14 -39.81
CA TYR A 21 -6.13 22.86 -38.79
C TYR A 21 -6.48 22.84 -37.27
N PRO A 22 -5.47 22.88 -36.36
CA PRO A 22 -4.60 21.80 -35.89
C PRO A 22 -4.88 21.40 -34.41
N PRO A 23 -4.50 20.20 -33.94
CA PRO A 23 -4.56 19.88 -32.51
C PRO A 23 -3.39 20.55 -31.78
N ILE A 24 -3.72 21.49 -30.90
CA ILE A 24 -2.90 21.87 -29.75
C ILE A 24 -2.68 20.63 -28.87
N THR A 25 -1.47 20.11 -28.86
CA THR A 25 -1.01 19.09 -27.92
C THR A 25 -1.00 19.67 -26.51
N PRO A 26 -1.59 19.01 -25.49
CA PRO A 26 -1.12 19.19 -24.12
C PRO A 26 0.26 18.53 -24.04
N SER A 27 1.30 19.34 -23.85
CA SER A 27 2.63 18.83 -23.52
C SER A 27 2.55 18.00 -22.25
N ALA A 28 2.62 16.67 -22.40
CA ALA A 28 3.01 15.77 -21.34
C ALA A 28 4.45 16.12 -20.97
N ILE A 29 4.69 16.40 -19.69
CA ILE A 29 6.04 16.53 -19.13
C ILE A 29 6.35 15.15 -18.50
N PRO A 30 7.53 14.56 -18.76
CA PRO A 30 7.80 13.17 -18.39
C PRO A 30 8.02 12.95 -16.88
N ASP A 31 7.55 11.80 -16.37
CA ASP A 31 7.75 11.21 -15.02
C ASP A 31 9.25 10.98 -14.75
N ALA A 32 9.77 11.01 -13.52
CA ALA A 32 11.20 10.68 -13.29
C ALA A 32 11.55 9.18 -13.39
N ARG A 33 10.57 8.29 -13.63
CA ARG A 33 10.81 6.95 -14.24
C ARG A 33 11.05 7.03 -15.76
N GLU A 34 10.65 8.15 -16.37
CA GLU A 34 10.81 8.49 -17.78
C GLU A 34 12.15 9.20 -18.04
N ALA A 35 12.97 9.44 -17.00
CA ALA A 35 14.39 9.74 -17.14
C ALA A 35 15.22 8.48 -17.48
N CYS A 36 14.58 7.34 -17.75
CA CYS A 36 15.15 6.21 -18.46
C CYS A 36 14.12 5.87 -19.55
N GLY A 37 14.52 5.98 -20.82
CA GLY A 37 13.58 5.82 -21.94
C GLY A 37 12.89 4.46 -21.89
N LEU A 38 11.58 4.42 -21.63
CA LEU A 38 10.83 3.17 -21.47
C LEU A 38 10.91 2.31 -22.74
N VAL A 39 11.58 1.17 -22.63
CA VAL A 39 11.57 0.12 -23.64
C VAL A 39 10.22 -0.61 -23.55
N THR A 40 9.43 -0.57 -24.63
CA THR A 40 8.15 -1.31 -24.75
C THR A 40 8.29 -2.39 -25.80
N CYS A 41 7.47 -3.43 -25.74
CA CYS A 41 7.44 -4.46 -26.78
C CYS A 41 7.27 -3.86 -28.18
N ALA A 42 6.42 -2.84 -28.32
CA ALA A 42 6.20 -2.14 -29.58
C ALA A 42 7.42 -1.31 -30.02
N SER A 43 8.13 -0.65 -29.10
CA SER A 43 9.27 0.22 -29.46
C SER A 43 10.50 -0.55 -29.93
N VAL A 44 10.65 -1.82 -29.52
CA VAL A 44 11.71 -2.71 -30.01
C VAL A 44 11.23 -3.76 -31.02
N GLY A 45 9.96 -3.69 -31.44
CA GLY A 45 9.37 -4.64 -32.38
C GLY A 45 9.32 -6.08 -31.86
N ALA A 46 9.28 -6.27 -30.55
CA ALA A 46 9.22 -7.57 -29.91
C ALA A 46 7.79 -8.14 -29.94
N THR A 47 7.66 -9.36 -30.45
CA THR A 47 6.40 -10.13 -30.49
C THR A 47 6.43 -11.35 -29.57
N CYS A 48 7.56 -11.60 -28.90
CA CYS A 48 7.73 -12.69 -27.96
C CYS A 48 8.87 -12.40 -26.97
N GLY A 49 8.82 -13.11 -25.84
CA GLY A 49 9.92 -13.21 -24.89
C GLY A 49 10.04 -12.02 -23.94
N PRO A 50 10.82 -12.20 -22.86
CA PRO A 50 11.08 -11.15 -21.90
C PRO A 50 12.07 -10.12 -22.43
N ILE A 51 11.73 -8.85 -22.25
CA ILE A 51 12.64 -7.73 -22.49
C ILE A 51 12.88 -6.95 -21.20
N GLY A 52 14.10 -6.42 -21.04
CA GLY A 52 14.40 -5.49 -19.95
C GLY A 52 13.77 -4.13 -20.23
N ASP A 53 13.27 -3.45 -19.19
CA ASP A 53 12.72 -2.10 -19.29
C ASP A 53 13.80 -1.02 -19.50
N GLY A 54 15.07 -1.38 -19.29
CA GLY A 54 16.22 -0.50 -19.44
C GLY A 54 16.68 0.19 -18.15
N CYS A 55 15.91 0.06 -17.07
CA CYS A 55 16.02 0.90 -15.88
C CYS A 55 16.28 0.09 -14.60
N GLY A 56 16.68 -1.18 -14.74
CA GLY A 56 16.92 -2.11 -13.64
C GLY A 56 16.65 -3.56 -14.04
N ASP A 57 16.23 -4.37 -13.05
CA ASP A 57 15.92 -5.80 -13.22
C ASP A 57 14.43 -6.06 -13.56
N THR A 58 13.65 -5.04 -13.97
CA THR A 58 12.23 -5.25 -14.34
C THR A 58 12.09 -5.89 -15.71
N GLU A 59 11.26 -6.92 -15.78
CA GLU A 59 11.00 -7.71 -16.99
C GLU A 59 9.63 -7.37 -17.58
N LEU A 60 9.59 -7.08 -18.88
CA LEU A 60 8.38 -6.94 -19.68
C LEU A 60 8.23 -8.16 -20.60
N ASP A 61 7.18 -8.95 -20.42
CA ASP A 61 6.89 -10.10 -21.27
C ASP A 61 6.10 -9.69 -22.52
N CYS A 62 6.72 -9.88 -23.69
CA CYS A 62 6.15 -9.52 -25.00
C CYS A 62 5.38 -10.66 -25.67
N GLY A 63 5.11 -11.74 -24.96
CA GLY A 63 4.27 -12.85 -25.41
C GLY A 63 5.04 -14.15 -25.68
N THR A 64 4.33 -15.16 -26.16
CA THR A 64 4.87 -16.51 -26.42
C THR A 64 4.74 -16.89 -27.90
N CYS A 65 5.57 -17.83 -28.34
CA CYS A 65 5.54 -18.35 -29.72
C CYS A 65 4.65 -19.58 -29.86
N ASP A 66 4.18 -19.84 -31.08
CA ASP A 66 3.43 -21.05 -31.41
C ASP A 66 4.31 -22.32 -31.27
N PRO A 67 3.70 -23.50 -31.07
CA PRO A 67 4.43 -24.75 -30.92
C PRO A 67 5.40 -25.02 -32.07
N GLY A 68 6.66 -25.32 -31.74
CA GLY A 68 7.73 -25.58 -32.71
C GLY A 68 8.54 -24.35 -33.12
N GLN A 69 8.21 -23.17 -32.59
CA GLN A 69 9.00 -21.96 -32.74
C GLN A 69 9.73 -21.61 -31.44
N VAL A 70 10.87 -20.95 -31.56
CA VAL A 70 11.60 -20.34 -30.45
C VAL A 70 11.59 -18.83 -30.63
N CYS A 71 11.52 -18.10 -29.52
CA CYS A 71 11.61 -16.65 -29.56
C CYS A 71 13.03 -16.23 -29.99
N GLY A 72 13.15 -15.36 -30.98
CA GLY A 72 14.41 -15.06 -31.67
C GLY A 72 14.84 -16.09 -32.71
N GLY A 73 14.00 -17.09 -33.00
CA GLY A 73 14.23 -18.06 -34.08
C GLY A 73 13.90 -17.48 -35.46
N GLY A 74 14.54 -17.97 -36.51
CA GLY A 74 14.32 -17.51 -37.90
C GLY A 74 15.50 -16.74 -38.49
N SER A 75 15.26 -15.67 -39.26
CA SER A 75 16.26 -14.85 -39.98
C SER A 75 17.26 -14.08 -39.10
N GLY A 76 17.48 -14.52 -37.85
CA GLY A 76 18.38 -13.87 -36.88
C GLY A 76 17.82 -12.58 -36.29
N THR A 77 16.52 -12.32 -36.43
CA THR A 77 15.84 -11.16 -35.83
C THR A 77 15.48 -11.46 -34.37
N PRO A 78 16.02 -10.71 -33.40
CA PRO A 78 15.68 -10.86 -31.98
C PRO A 78 14.19 -10.64 -31.73
N PHE A 79 13.63 -11.32 -30.73
CA PHE A 79 12.24 -11.12 -30.24
C PHE A 79 11.12 -11.41 -31.25
N THR A 80 11.43 -12.10 -32.35
CA THR A 80 10.45 -12.62 -33.31
C THR A 80 10.43 -14.15 -33.29
N CYS A 81 9.25 -14.76 -33.41
CA CYS A 81 9.12 -16.21 -33.41
C CYS A 81 9.62 -16.85 -34.72
N GLY A 82 10.36 -17.95 -34.63
CA GLY A 82 10.73 -18.75 -35.80
C GLY A 82 11.39 -20.08 -35.45
N THR A 83 11.78 -20.85 -36.45
CA THR A 83 12.09 -22.28 -36.32
C THR A 83 13.60 -22.62 -36.24
N ASN A 84 14.49 -21.65 -36.45
CA ASN A 84 15.95 -21.86 -36.40
C ASN A 84 16.53 -21.63 -34.99
N PRO A 85 17.71 -22.20 -34.67
CA PRO A 85 18.39 -21.96 -33.39
C PRO A 85 18.73 -20.47 -33.21
N CYS A 86 18.35 -19.92 -32.06
CA CYS A 86 18.65 -18.53 -31.70
C CYS A 86 20.07 -18.40 -31.13
N VAL A 87 20.77 -17.31 -31.47
CA VAL A 87 22.09 -16.98 -30.91
C VAL A 87 21.93 -15.84 -29.90
N PRO A 88 22.14 -16.07 -28.59
CA PRO A 88 21.94 -15.04 -27.56
C PRO A 88 22.92 -13.87 -27.71
N ARG A 89 22.42 -12.64 -27.61
CA ARG A 89 23.25 -11.42 -27.49
C ARG A 89 23.94 -11.38 -26.12
N THR A 90 25.17 -10.88 -26.11
CA THR A 90 25.92 -10.56 -24.89
C THR A 90 25.66 -9.12 -24.44
N CYS A 91 26.07 -8.77 -23.22
CA CYS A 91 26.04 -7.38 -22.73
C CYS A 91 26.86 -6.43 -23.62
N ALA A 92 27.99 -6.92 -24.17
CA ALA A 92 28.81 -6.17 -25.10
C ALA A 92 28.08 -5.91 -26.43
N ASP A 93 27.36 -6.91 -26.95
CA ASP A 93 26.56 -6.78 -28.18
C ASP A 93 25.38 -5.81 -28.01
N ALA A 94 24.85 -5.71 -26.79
CA ALA A 94 23.79 -4.77 -26.42
C ALA A 94 24.33 -3.37 -26.06
N GLY A 95 25.64 -3.21 -25.94
CA GLY A 95 26.27 -1.98 -25.46
C GLY A 95 25.82 -1.61 -24.05
N ALA A 96 25.57 -2.57 -23.17
CA ALA A 96 25.12 -2.34 -21.80
C ALA A 96 26.28 -2.37 -20.80
N ASP A 97 26.30 -1.38 -19.88
CA ASP A 97 27.32 -1.24 -18.84
C ASP A 97 26.80 -1.71 -17.47
N CYS A 98 25.48 -1.88 -17.33
CA CYS A 98 24.82 -2.28 -16.08
C CYS A 98 23.43 -2.88 -16.31
N GLY A 99 22.87 -3.51 -15.28
CA GLY A 99 21.54 -4.13 -15.32
C GLY A 99 21.48 -5.36 -16.21
N ARG A 100 20.27 -5.86 -16.49
CA ARG A 100 20.07 -6.98 -17.42
C ARG A 100 19.55 -6.49 -18.75
N VAL A 101 20.00 -7.13 -19.82
CA VAL A 101 19.46 -6.90 -21.15
C VAL A 101 18.85 -8.17 -21.69
N ALA A 102 17.89 -7.98 -22.58
CA ALA A 102 17.23 -9.07 -23.26
C ALA A 102 18.20 -9.74 -24.24
N ASN A 103 18.39 -11.05 -24.14
CA ASN A 103 19.37 -11.75 -24.96
C ASN A 103 18.86 -12.04 -26.38
N GLY A 104 17.62 -11.67 -26.71
CA GLY A 104 17.01 -11.86 -28.02
C GLY A 104 16.41 -13.23 -28.27
N CYS A 105 16.64 -14.20 -27.38
CA CYS A 105 16.29 -15.61 -27.52
C CYS A 105 15.24 -16.09 -26.50
N GLY A 106 14.40 -15.18 -26.01
CA GLY A 106 13.40 -15.51 -24.99
C GLY A 106 13.95 -15.64 -23.58
N ALA A 107 15.14 -15.09 -23.30
CA ALA A 107 15.70 -15.01 -21.95
C ALA A 107 16.50 -13.70 -21.75
N LEU A 108 16.88 -13.40 -20.51
CA LEU A 108 17.75 -12.27 -20.15
C LEU A 108 19.23 -12.69 -20.15
N THR A 109 20.15 -11.74 -20.31
CA THR A 109 21.58 -11.95 -20.08
C THR A 109 21.89 -12.10 -18.58
N ALA A 110 23.12 -12.53 -18.26
CA ALA A 110 23.70 -12.21 -16.95
C ALA A 110 23.79 -10.69 -16.77
N SER A 111 23.81 -10.20 -15.53
CA SER A 111 23.92 -8.76 -15.24
C SER A 111 25.17 -8.18 -15.91
N CYS A 112 25.00 -7.07 -16.62
CA CYS A 112 26.00 -6.42 -17.47
C CYS A 112 27.02 -5.57 -16.69
N GLY A 113 26.94 -5.58 -15.36
CA GLY A 113 27.85 -4.86 -14.48
C GLY A 113 27.12 -4.06 -13.40
N THR A 114 27.89 -3.38 -12.55
CA THR A 114 27.42 -2.45 -11.53
C THR A 114 28.10 -1.10 -11.73
N CYS A 115 27.36 -0.01 -11.58
CA CYS A 115 27.89 1.34 -11.76
C CYS A 115 28.83 1.76 -10.63
N ALA A 116 29.81 2.63 -10.95
CA ALA A 116 30.83 3.05 -10.00
C ALA A 116 30.47 4.39 -9.34
N GLY A 117 30.85 4.58 -8.08
CA GLY A 117 30.70 5.86 -7.39
C GLY A 117 29.23 6.29 -7.23
N ALA A 118 28.89 7.47 -7.77
CA ALA A 118 27.55 8.06 -7.69
C ALA A 118 26.69 7.80 -8.95
N GLU A 119 27.14 6.93 -9.84
CA GLU A 119 26.43 6.58 -11.06
C GLU A 119 25.29 5.60 -10.75
N VAL A 120 24.16 5.79 -11.43
CA VAL A 120 23.00 4.90 -11.39
C VAL A 120 22.82 4.29 -12.77
N CYS A 121 22.39 3.03 -12.82
CA CYS A 121 22.08 2.37 -14.09
C CYS A 121 20.84 3.02 -14.71
N GLY A 122 20.95 3.56 -15.92
CA GLY A 122 19.92 4.39 -16.54
C GLY A 122 19.94 5.85 -16.11
N GLY A 123 20.92 6.30 -15.32
CA GLY A 123 20.86 7.56 -14.59
C GLY A 123 20.65 8.81 -15.45
N ALA A 124 21.12 8.84 -16.69
CA ALA A 124 21.10 10.03 -17.55
C ALA A 124 20.05 10.01 -18.68
N GLY A 125 19.06 9.11 -18.67
CA GLY A 125 18.16 8.94 -19.82
C GLY A 125 18.37 7.63 -20.58
N ASP A 126 19.60 7.11 -20.53
CA ASP A 126 20.07 6.04 -21.40
C ASP A 126 19.96 4.67 -20.71
N PRO A 127 19.07 3.78 -21.19
CA PRO A 127 18.93 2.42 -20.67
C PRO A 127 20.24 1.65 -20.53
N ASN A 128 20.39 0.93 -19.43
CA ASN A 128 21.53 0.05 -19.16
C ASN A 128 22.92 0.75 -19.23
N LYS A 129 22.95 2.07 -19.11
CA LYS A 129 24.17 2.88 -19.03
C LYS A 129 24.40 3.43 -17.63
N CYS A 130 25.63 3.34 -17.16
CA CYS A 130 26.02 3.98 -15.91
C CYS A 130 26.19 5.48 -16.15
N ALA A 131 25.42 6.28 -15.42
CA ALA A 131 25.60 7.71 -15.43
C ALA A 131 25.14 8.32 -14.10
N VAL A 132 25.74 9.45 -13.73
CA VAL A 132 25.24 10.25 -12.61
C VAL A 132 23.91 10.89 -13.05
N PRO A 133 22.79 10.67 -12.34
CA PRO A 133 21.55 11.32 -12.70
C PRO A 133 21.67 12.84 -12.70
N PRO A 134 21.05 13.54 -13.67
CA PRO A 134 21.07 14.99 -13.69
C PRO A 134 20.45 15.52 -12.39
N CYS A 135 21.29 16.12 -11.55
CA CYS A 135 20.86 16.70 -10.29
C CYS A 135 20.11 18.00 -10.58
N THR A 136 18.78 17.95 -10.53
CA THR A 136 17.90 19.10 -10.77
C THR A 136 17.05 19.41 -9.54
N GLY A 137 16.44 20.60 -9.50
CA GLY A 137 15.54 20.99 -8.42
C GLY A 137 16.22 21.07 -7.07
N LEU A 138 15.64 20.41 -6.05
CA LEU A 138 16.17 20.39 -4.69
C LEU A 138 17.40 19.50 -4.54
N CYS A 139 17.68 18.60 -5.49
CA CYS A 139 18.94 17.87 -5.50
C CYS A 139 20.15 18.82 -5.47
N LEU A 140 20.06 19.96 -6.18
CA LEU A 140 21.12 20.98 -6.22
C LEU A 140 21.36 21.68 -4.87
N GLN A 141 20.44 21.53 -3.92
CA GLN A 141 20.54 22.08 -2.57
C GLN A 141 21.12 21.07 -1.57
N ARG A 142 21.55 19.89 -2.01
CA ARG A 142 22.33 18.96 -1.18
C ARG A 142 23.76 19.45 -1.03
N SER A 143 24.26 19.39 0.19
CA SER A 143 25.68 19.60 0.47
C SER A 143 26.41 18.27 0.50
N ALA A 144 27.63 18.23 -0.06
CA ALA A 144 28.47 17.03 -0.04
C ALA A 144 28.85 16.60 1.39
N CYS A 145 28.95 17.57 2.31
CA CYS A 145 29.33 17.38 3.71
C CYS A 145 30.64 16.59 3.89
N THR A 146 31.66 16.90 3.10
CA THR A 146 32.98 16.25 3.19
C THR A 146 33.57 16.40 4.59
N ASN A 147 33.87 15.27 5.25
CA ASN A 147 34.37 15.20 6.63
C ASN A 147 33.43 15.82 7.69
N GLN A 148 32.13 15.91 7.40
CA GLN A 148 31.10 16.37 8.32
C GLN A 148 29.93 15.37 8.33
N PRO A 149 29.08 15.39 9.37
CA PRO A 149 27.81 14.68 9.33
C PRO A 149 26.98 15.09 8.11
N LYS A 150 26.23 14.15 7.55
CA LYS A 150 25.26 14.45 6.49
C LYS A 150 24.15 15.35 7.01
N THR A 151 23.55 16.14 6.12
CA THR A 151 22.31 16.88 6.44
C THR A 151 21.20 15.87 6.72
N THR A 152 20.59 15.94 7.90
CA THR A 152 19.49 15.05 8.29
C THR A 152 18.29 15.84 8.80
N ILE A 153 17.08 15.33 8.55
CA ILE A 153 15.84 15.88 9.10
C ILE A 153 15.16 14.79 9.91
N THR A 154 14.82 15.09 11.16
CA THR A 154 14.22 14.14 12.09
C THR A 154 12.90 14.66 12.66
N GLY A 155 12.05 13.74 13.11
CA GLY A 155 10.80 14.10 13.78
C GLY A 155 9.99 12.86 14.12
N THR A 156 8.77 13.09 14.60
CA THR A 156 7.78 12.04 14.91
C THR A 156 6.47 12.38 14.23
N VAL A 157 6.00 11.49 13.35
CA VAL A 157 4.68 11.64 12.73
C VAL A 157 3.59 11.18 13.69
N THR A 158 2.58 12.02 13.87
CA THR A 158 1.42 11.71 14.73
C THR A 158 0.11 11.82 13.95
N ALA A 159 -0.95 11.23 14.51
CA ALA A 159 -2.31 11.50 14.10
C ALA A 159 -2.61 13.02 14.16
N PRO A 160 -3.69 13.50 13.50
CA PRO A 160 -4.00 14.91 13.46
C PRO A 160 -3.97 15.59 14.83
N GLY A 161 -4.57 14.94 15.83
CA GLY A 161 -4.71 15.47 17.18
C GLY A 161 -5.46 16.79 17.22
N HIS A 162 -5.62 17.33 18.41
CA HIS A 162 -6.20 18.65 18.58
C HIS A 162 -5.11 19.69 18.80
N ALA A 163 -5.27 20.88 18.21
CA ALA A 163 -4.37 22.01 18.43
C ALA A 163 -4.24 22.36 19.93
N GLN A 164 -5.29 22.09 20.70
CA GLN A 164 -5.26 22.04 22.16
C GLN A 164 -5.49 20.59 22.60
N PRO A 165 -4.47 19.89 23.14
CA PRO A 165 -4.59 18.49 23.53
C PRO A 165 -5.67 18.22 24.59
N SER A 166 -5.92 19.15 25.51
CA SER A 166 -6.99 18.97 26.50
C SER A 166 -8.37 19.23 25.87
N PRO A 167 -9.39 18.38 26.08
CA PRO A 167 -9.41 17.17 26.93
C PRO A 167 -9.09 15.85 26.22
N PHE A 168 -8.76 15.86 24.93
CA PHE A 168 -8.60 14.67 24.08
C PHE A 168 -7.28 13.89 24.27
N GLY A 169 -6.28 14.48 24.93
CA GLY A 169 -4.94 13.93 25.05
C GLY A 169 -4.01 14.33 23.89
N LEU A 170 -2.76 13.84 23.97
CA LEU A 170 -1.79 14.01 22.90
C LEU A 170 -2.12 13.08 21.73
N PRO A 171 -1.84 13.48 20.48
CA PRO A 171 -2.03 12.60 19.33
C PRO A 171 -1.11 11.38 19.41
N ASP A 172 -1.63 10.25 18.99
CA ASP A 172 -0.89 8.99 18.95
C ASP A 172 0.04 8.94 17.71
N PRO A 173 1.17 8.21 17.77
CA PRO A 173 2.13 8.13 16.68
C PRO A 173 1.62 7.30 15.49
N ILE A 174 2.05 7.65 14.28
CA ILE A 174 1.67 6.96 13.04
C ILE A 174 2.77 6.01 12.60
N PHE A 175 2.46 4.72 12.61
CA PHE A 175 3.30 3.68 12.02
C PHE A 175 3.13 3.63 10.50
N GLY A 176 4.23 3.47 9.76
CA GLY A 176 4.18 3.17 8.33
C GLY A 176 3.85 4.34 7.40
N ALA A 177 3.91 5.59 7.88
CA ALA A 177 3.74 6.77 7.02
C ALA A 177 5.01 7.02 6.21
N LEU A 178 4.85 7.34 4.93
CA LEU A 178 5.94 7.79 4.07
C LEU A 178 6.22 9.26 4.33
N VAL A 179 7.45 9.59 4.67
CA VAL A 179 7.95 10.95 4.82
C VAL A 179 8.99 11.18 3.74
N TYR A 180 8.85 12.25 2.96
CA TYR A 180 9.74 12.48 1.83
C TYR A 180 9.91 13.95 1.45
N ILE A 181 10.98 14.23 0.70
CA ILE A 181 11.21 15.54 0.08
C ILE A 181 10.98 15.40 -1.42
N PRO A 182 10.00 16.11 -1.99
CA PRO A 182 9.73 16.04 -3.43
C PRO A 182 10.87 16.66 -4.25
N ASN A 183 11.13 16.17 -5.46
CA ASN A 183 12.13 16.76 -6.37
C ASN A 183 11.57 17.17 -7.74
N GLY A 184 10.24 17.22 -7.88
CA GLY A 184 9.60 17.33 -9.18
C GLY A 184 9.95 18.61 -9.94
N ALA A 185 9.85 18.53 -11.28
CA ALA A 185 10.23 19.60 -12.20
C ALA A 185 9.42 20.90 -12.03
N ALA A 186 8.20 20.81 -11.50
CA ALA A 186 7.41 21.99 -11.14
C ALA A 186 8.04 22.66 -9.93
N GLY A 187 8.47 23.92 -10.07
CA GLY A 187 9.09 24.68 -8.98
C GLY A 187 8.18 24.93 -7.76
N PRO A 188 8.64 25.73 -6.79
CA PRO A 188 7.81 26.13 -5.65
C PRO A 188 6.47 26.75 -6.11
N PRO A 189 5.36 26.51 -5.40
CA PRO A 189 5.25 25.77 -4.14
C PRO A 189 4.90 24.29 -4.33
N THR A 190 4.67 23.80 -5.55
CA THR A 190 4.10 22.45 -5.76
C THR A 190 5.14 21.35 -5.77
N TYR A 191 6.38 21.62 -6.21
CA TYR A 191 7.49 20.63 -6.24
C TYR A 191 7.13 19.31 -6.95
N GLY A 192 6.21 19.35 -7.91
CA GLY A 192 5.68 18.16 -8.61
C GLY A 192 4.68 17.32 -7.81
N VAL A 193 4.20 17.78 -6.66
CA VAL A 193 3.17 17.09 -5.86
C VAL A 193 1.77 17.46 -6.36
N ASN A 194 1.15 16.54 -7.12
CA ASN A 194 -0.16 16.75 -7.73
C ASN A 194 -1.31 16.46 -6.76
N PRO A 195 -2.46 17.15 -6.91
CA PRO A 195 -3.69 16.79 -6.19
C PRO A 195 -4.12 15.35 -6.48
N PHE A 196 -4.75 14.69 -5.51
CA PHE A 196 -5.38 13.40 -5.76
C PHE A 196 -6.57 13.57 -6.71
N THR A 197 -6.76 12.59 -7.61
CA THR A 197 -7.95 12.55 -8.45
C THR A 197 -9.17 12.21 -7.57
N PRO A 198 -10.22 13.06 -7.54
CA PRO A 198 -11.41 12.79 -6.74
C PRO A 198 -12.11 11.50 -7.14
N GLY A 199 -12.67 10.81 -6.15
CA GLY A 199 -13.40 9.56 -6.32
C GLY A 199 -12.54 8.32 -6.12
N VAL A 200 -13.23 7.18 -6.05
CA VAL A 200 -12.63 5.86 -5.82
C VAL A 200 -11.74 5.45 -6.98
N ALA A 201 -10.54 4.94 -6.68
CA ALA A 201 -9.59 4.48 -7.68
C ALA A 201 -8.76 3.29 -7.16
N CYS A 202 -8.41 2.37 -8.06
CA CYS A 202 -7.51 1.27 -7.75
C CYS A 202 -6.06 1.76 -7.71
N GLU A 203 -5.66 2.27 -6.55
CA GLU A 203 -4.35 2.90 -6.34
C GLU A 203 -3.34 1.94 -5.70
N SER A 204 -2.10 2.02 -6.15
CA SER A 204 -0.94 1.39 -5.51
C SER A 204 -0.13 2.40 -4.70
N CYS A 205 0.80 1.92 -3.88
CA CYS A 205 1.73 2.80 -3.17
C CYS A 205 2.58 3.67 -4.12
N SER A 206 2.88 3.16 -5.31
CA SER A 206 3.61 3.90 -6.34
C SER A 206 2.75 4.92 -7.09
N SER A 207 1.45 4.66 -7.31
CA SER A 207 0.58 5.59 -8.04
C SER A 207 0.12 6.79 -7.21
N LEU A 208 0.28 6.71 -5.89
CA LEU A 208 -0.11 7.76 -4.95
C LEU A 208 0.95 8.86 -4.78
N ILE A 209 2.14 8.66 -5.34
CA ILE A 209 3.22 9.64 -5.34
C ILE A 209 3.34 10.17 -6.76
N SER A 210 3.27 11.48 -6.92
CA SER A 210 3.16 12.14 -8.22
C SER A 210 4.45 12.09 -9.04
N GLU A 211 5.60 12.15 -8.38
CA GLU A 211 6.93 12.13 -8.99
C GLU A 211 7.91 11.47 -8.00
N PRO A 212 8.97 10.80 -8.47
CA PRO A 212 9.99 10.25 -7.61
C PRO A 212 10.58 11.29 -6.65
N PRO A 213 10.52 11.04 -5.34
CA PRO A 213 11.05 11.94 -4.33
C PRO A 213 12.59 11.95 -4.30
N LEU A 214 13.17 13.01 -3.74
CA LEU A 214 14.62 13.17 -3.58
C LEU A 214 15.19 12.23 -2.51
N VAL A 215 14.46 12.10 -1.41
CA VAL A 215 14.73 11.21 -0.27
C VAL A 215 13.42 10.80 0.36
N THR A 216 13.36 9.58 0.87
CA THR A 216 12.21 9.08 1.63
C THR A 216 12.63 8.31 2.89
N VAL A 217 11.67 8.14 3.78
CA VAL A 217 11.74 7.24 4.93
C VAL A 217 10.31 6.83 5.31
N THR A 218 10.16 5.62 5.85
CA THR A 218 8.90 5.17 6.44
C THR A 218 9.00 5.25 7.95
N THR A 219 7.95 5.75 8.62
CA THR A 219 7.96 5.95 10.07
C THR A 219 7.97 4.61 10.82
N ALA A 220 8.71 4.59 11.94
CA ALA A 220 8.74 3.48 12.87
C ALA A 220 7.42 3.37 13.67
N VAL A 221 7.30 2.34 14.52
CA VAL A 221 6.09 2.09 15.33
C VAL A 221 5.75 3.24 16.28
N ASP A 222 6.75 4.00 16.71
CA ASP A 222 6.62 5.20 17.52
C ASP A 222 6.47 6.49 16.70
N GLY A 223 6.28 6.37 15.39
CA GLY A 223 6.14 7.48 14.46
C GLY A 223 7.46 8.17 14.13
N ALA A 224 8.59 7.76 14.72
CA ALA A 224 9.87 8.39 14.47
C ALA A 224 10.34 8.20 13.03
N PHE A 225 11.00 9.22 12.49
CA PHE A 225 11.64 9.16 11.19
C PHE A 225 12.96 9.93 11.15
N THR A 226 13.82 9.56 10.20
CA THR A 226 15.07 10.28 9.88
C THR A 226 15.28 10.25 8.37
N LEU A 227 15.17 11.41 7.74
CA LEU A 227 15.58 11.61 6.36
C LEU A 227 17.09 11.88 6.32
N ASN A 228 17.83 11.03 5.62
CA ASN A 228 19.27 11.19 5.41
C ASN A 228 19.54 11.92 4.09
N ASP A 229 20.68 12.60 3.99
CA ASP A 229 21.09 13.34 2.79
C ASP A 229 20.00 14.31 2.27
N ALA A 230 19.35 15.02 3.19
CA ALA A 230 18.35 16.03 2.84
C ALA A 230 19.01 17.28 2.21
N PRO A 231 18.30 18.02 1.33
CA PRO A 231 18.71 19.37 0.93
C PRO A 231 18.73 20.31 2.14
N CYS A 232 19.60 21.31 2.09
CA CYS A 232 19.69 22.35 3.12
C CYS A 232 19.44 23.74 2.53
N GLY A 233 19.18 24.72 3.38
CA GLY A 233 18.79 26.07 2.98
C GLY A 233 17.42 26.45 3.51
N THR A 234 16.75 27.38 2.84
CA THR A 234 15.43 27.88 3.25
C THR A 234 14.31 27.26 2.43
N ALA A 235 13.11 27.23 3.03
CA ALA A 235 11.88 26.80 2.37
C ALA A 235 11.92 25.38 1.76
N ILE A 236 12.46 24.41 2.51
CA ILE A 236 12.52 23.00 2.09
C ILE A 236 11.14 22.35 2.27
N PRO A 237 10.51 21.81 1.21
CA PRO A 237 9.25 21.10 1.34
C PRO A 237 9.44 19.74 2.02
N LEU A 238 8.48 19.37 2.86
CA LEU A 238 8.36 18.03 3.43
C LEU A 238 6.95 17.52 3.19
N VAL A 239 6.83 16.30 2.68
CA VAL A 239 5.55 15.61 2.54
C VAL A 239 5.49 14.44 3.51
N ILE A 240 4.39 14.35 4.25
CA ILE A 240 4.02 13.23 5.11
C ILE A 240 2.77 12.61 4.50
N GLN A 241 2.81 11.32 4.16
CA GLN A 241 1.75 10.66 3.42
C GLN A 241 1.50 9.23 3.92
N LEU A 242 0.22 8.91 4.14
CA LEU A 242 -0.25 7.55 4.40
C LEU A 242 -1.54 7.33 3.60
N GLY A 243 -1.43 6.60 2.50
CA GLY A 243 -2.51 6.52 1.51
C GLY A 243 -2.87 7.90 0.96
N ARG A 244 -4.15 8.27 1.13
CA ARG A 244 -4.69 9.61 0.77
C ARG A 244 -4.68 10.63 1.92
N TRP A 245 -4.19 10.25 3.11
CA TRP A 245 -3.79 11.24 4.10
C TRP A 245 -2.47 11.85 3.66
N ARG A 246 -2.44 13.16 3.40
CA ARG A 246 -1.21 13.84 3.00
C ARG A 246 -1.12 15.24 3.57
N ARG A 247 -0.01 15.55 4.22
CA ARG A 247 0.33 16.91 4.61
C ARG A 247 1.64 17.30 3.96
N MET A 248 1.66 18.47 3.35
CA MET A 248 2.87 19.07 2.79
C MET A 248 3.13 20.40 3.48
N ILE A 249 4.27 20.51 4.14
CA ILE A 249 4.70 21.74 4.83
C ILE A 249 5.94 22.31 4.15
N THR A 250 6.20 23.59 4.44
CA THR A 250 7.50 24.23 4.14
C THR A 250 8.32 24.36 5.41
N ILE A 251 9.46 23.68 5.49
CA ILE A 251 10.42 23.85 6.57
C ILE A 251 11.15 25.19 6.36
N PRO A 252 11.07 26.14 7.32
CA PRO A 252 11.63 27.48 7.11
C PRO A 252 13.14 27.49 6.83
N SER A 253 13.89 26.65 7.53
CA SER A 253 15.34 26.53 7.41
C SER A 253 15.82 25.13 7.79
N VAL A 254 16.71 24.56 6.97
CA VAL A 254 17.41 23.30 7.21
C VAL A 254 18.92 23.59 7.20
N ALA A 255 19.60 23.30 8.30
CA ALA A 255 21.04 23.54 8.42
C ALA A 255 21.83 22.53 7.58
N CYS A 256 22.80 22.99 6.79
CA CYS A 256 23.68 22.10 6.04
C CYS A 256 24.59 21.31 6.98
N CYS A 257 24.79 20.02 6.69
CA CYS A 257 25.72 19.13 7.38
C CYS A 257 25.48 19.01 8.89
N ALA A 258 24.21 19.10 9.27
CA ALA A 258 23.73 18.97 10.63
C ALA A 258 22.33 18.34 10.64
N THR A 259 21.87 17.98 11.84
CA THR A 259 20.49 17.50 12.07
C THR A 259 19.55 18.67 12.33
N THR A 260 18.44 18.70 11.58
CA THR A 260 17.31 19.60 11.83
C THR A 260 16.15 18.78 12.40
N ALA A 261 15.83 19.00 13.68
CA ALA A 261 14.71 18.32 14.34
C ALA A 261 13.41 19.13 14.16
N LEU A 262 12.36 18.47 13.69
CA LEU A 262 11.03 19.05 13.52
C LEU A 262 10.17 18.86 14.77
N THR A 263 9.29 19.82 15.01
CA THR A 263 8.34 19.79 16.13
C THR A 263 7.10 18.98 15.80
N ALA A 264 6.38 18.48 16.81
CA ALA A 264 5.12 17.76 16.62
C ALA A 264 4.07 18.56 15.84
N THR A 265 4.04 19.89 15.99
CA THR A 265 3.16 20.78 15.21
C THR A 265 3.45 20.73 13.71
N GLN A 266 4.71 20.50 13.32
CA GLN A 266 5.12 20.39 11.93
C GLN A 266 4.85 19.00 11.34
N THR A 267 4.73 17.96 12.16
CA THR A 267 4.79 16.56 11.70
C THR A 267 3.52 15.73 11.93
N HIS A 268 2.39 16.33 12.30
CA HIS A 268 1.12 15.60 12.36
C HIS A 268 0.41 15.54 11.00
N LEU A 269 -0.43 14.51 10.80
CA LEU A 269 -1.37 14.43 9.67
C LEU A 269 -2.42 15.57 9.70
N PRO A 270 -3.10 15.91 8.59
CA PRO A 270 -3.98 17.08 8.56
C PRO A 270 -5.21 17.01 9.48
N ARG A 271 -5.52 18.13 10.15
CA ARG A 271 -6.76 18.33 10.92
C ARG A 271 -7.93 18.79 10.05
N THR A 272 -7.61 19.53 8.98
CA THR A 272 -8.56 20.12 8.03
C THR A 272 -8.05 19.92 6.60
N ARG A 273 -8.95 19.93 5.62
CA ARG A 273 -8.59 19.95 4.20
C ARG A 273 -8.03 21.30 3.74
N ALA A 274 -8.35 22.37 4.47
CA ALA A 274 -7.85 23.72 4.18
C ALA A 274 -6.37 23.86 4.57
N GLY A 275 -5.89 23.00 5.46
CA GLY A 275 -4.54 23.06 6.02
C GLY A 275 -4.42 24.10 7.13
N GLU A 276 -3.25 24.11 7.74
CA GLU A 276 -2.83 25.06 8.76
C GLU A 276 -1.91 26.14 8.17
N PRO A 277 -1.70 27.27 8.87
CA PRO A 277 -0.75 28.28 8.41
C PRO A 277 0.64 27.69 8.13
N GLY A 278 1.11 27.78 6.89
CA GLY A 278 2.39 27.22 6.44
C GLY A 278 2.29 25.86 5.73
N ASP A 279 1.11 25.23 5.74
CA ASP A 279 0.83 24.09 4.89
C ASP A 279 0.71 24.55 3.44
N VAL A 280 1.35 23.81 2.55
CA VAL A 280 1.20 23.95 1.09
C VAL A 280 -0.01 23.15 0.61
N ARG A 281 -0.25 21.99 1.24
CA ARG A 281 -1.32 21.07 0.89
C ARG A 281 -1.69 20.22 2.10
N SER A 282 -2.99 19.97 2.24
CA SER A 282 -3.56 19.11 3.27
C SER A 282 -4.70 18.30 2.70
N ASP A 283 -4.53 16.98 2.62
CA ASP A 283 -5.49 16.03 2.09
C ASP A 283 -5.92 15.06 3.20
N ILE A 284 -7.23 14.94 3.39
CA ILE A 284 -7.89 13.94 4.24
C ILE A 284 -8.74 13.07 3.29
N PRO A 285 -8.73 11.73 3.39
CA PRO A 285 -9.63 10.89 2.59
C PRO A 285 -11.09 11.32 2.75
N LEU A 286 -11.86 11.35 1.65
CA LEU A 286 -13.28 11.63 1.71
C LEU A 286 -14.01 10.40 2.25
N MET A 287 -14.64 10.52 3.40
CA MET A 287 -15.31 9.43 4.10
C MET A 287 -16.81 9.64 4.08
N ALA A 288 -17.57 8.60 3.75
CA ALA A 288 -18.99 8.52 4.04
C ALA A 288 -19.21 7.71 5.31
N VAL A 289 -20.00 8.22 6.24
CA VAL A 289 -20.37 7.54 7.48
C VAL A 289 -21.87 7.28 7.47
N SER A 290 -22.24 6.00 7.45
CA SER A 290 -23.60 5.55 7.72
C SER A 290 -23.78 5.50 9.23
N THR A 291 -24.44 6.51 9.81
CA THR A 291 -24.48 6.70 11.25
C THR A 291 -25.45 5.75 11.94
N GLY A 292 -25.02 5.16 13.04
CA GLY A 292 -25.73 4.10 13.77
C GLY A 292 -26.00 4.50 15.22
N SER A 293 -27.00 3.87 15.83
CA SER A 293 -27.41 4.19 17.20
C SER A 293 -26.62 3.46 18.30
N ALA A 294 -25.75 2.51 17.95
CA ALA A 294 -25.03 1.64 18.89
C ALA A 294 -23.50 1.85 18.86
N ASP A 295 -22.96 2.27 17.72
CA ASP A 295 -21.58 2.73 17.58
C ASP A 295 -21.56 4.18 17.08
N SER A 296 -20.51 4.92 17.44
CA SER A 296 -20.29 6.31 17.02
C SER A 296 -18.86 6.48 16.49
N LEU A 297 -18.55 5.81 15.38
CA LEU A 297 -17.25 5.89 14.70
C LEU A 297 -16.87 7.33 14.33
N HIS A 298 -17.85 8.15 13.96
CA HIS A 298 -17.65 9.58 13.71
C HIS A 298 -17.10 10.33 14.94
N CYS A 299 -17.42 9.89 16.17
CA CYS A 299 -16.83 10.47 17.37
C CYS A 299 -15.36 10.06 17.54
N VAL A 300 -14.96 8.88 17.08
CA VAL A 300 -13.54 8.48 17.05
C VAL A 300 -12.78 9.33 16.05
N LEU A 301 -13.32 9.57 14.85
CA LEU A 301 -12.74 10.49 13.87
C LEU A 301 -12.57 11.91 14.42
N ARG A 302 -13.50 12.36 15.26
CA ARG A 302 -13.39 13.64 15.96
C ARG A 302 -12.28 13.61 17.02
N LYS A 303 -12.23 12.59 17.88
CA LYS A 303 -11.19 12.41 18.91
C LYS A 303 -9.78 12.23 18.32
N LEU A 304 -9.69 11.64 17.12
CA LEU A 304 -8.48 11.52 16.32
C LEU A 304 -7.88 12.89 15.96
N GLY A 305 -8.71 13.95 15.95
CA GLY A 305 -8.29 15.32 15.68
C GLY A 305 -8.76 15.89 14.34
N ILE A 306 -9.67 15.21 13.63
CA ILE A 306 -10.35 15.84 12.49
C ILE A 306 -11.23 16.97 13.05
N ALA A 307 -11.09 18.17 12.51
CA ALA A 307 -11.84 19.33 12.99
C ALA A 307 -13.34 19.20 12.72
N ASP A 308 -14.19 19.70 13.62
CA ASP A 308 -15.66 19.67 13.48
C ASP A 308 -16.15 20.29 12.14
N SER A 309 -15.41 21.23 11.56
CA SER A 309 -15.71 21.82 10.24
C SER A 309 -15.60 20.86 9.06
N GLU A 310 -14.95 19.71 9.25
CA GLU A 310 -14.83 18.66 8.24
C GLU A 310 -16.01 17.67 8.26
N PHE A 311 -16.93 17.79 9.21
CA PHE A 311 -18.12 16.96 9.33
C PHE A 311 -19.31 17.71 8.74
N THR A 312 -19.84 17.23 7.62
CA THR A 312 -20.92 17.93 6.90
C THR A 312 -21.89 16.96 6.24
N ASN A 313 -23.04 17.45 5.77
CA ASN A 313 -23.88 16.67 4.86
C ASN A 313 -23.19 16.51 3.49
N PRO A 314 -23.54 15.48 2.71
CA PRO A 314 -23.06 15.32 1.34
C PRO A 314 -23.30 16.57 0.50
N GLY A 315 -22.29 16.98 -0.28
CA GLY A 315 -22.28 18.24 -1.03
C GLY A 315 -21.73 19.43 -0.24
N GLY A 316 -21.50 19.26 1.06
CA GLY A 316 -20.77 20.21 1.89
C GLY A 316 -19.25 20.19 1.62
N PRO A 317 -18.52 21.13 2.24
CA PRO A 317 -17.07 21.21 2.16
C PRO A 317 -16.36 20.17 3.05
N GLY A 318 -17.04 19.40 3.87
CA GLY A 318 -16.36 18.48 4.79
C GLY A 318 -15.60 17.35 4.08
N ARG A 319 -14.80 16.62 4.85
CA ARG A 319 -14.18 15.35 4.44
C ARG A 319 -14.82 14.13 5.11
N VAL A 320 -15.72 14.34 6.06
CA VAL A 320 -16.55 13.31 6.68
C VAL A 320 -18.01 13.66 6.41
N HIS A 321 -18.67 12.87 5.57
CA HIS A 321 -20.05 13.07 5.18
C HIS A 321 -21.00 12.12 5.89
N PHE A 322 -22.08 12.68 6.44
CA PHE A 322 -23.06 11.91 7.20
C PHE A 322 -24.18 11.41 6.31
N TYR A 323 -24.53 10.15 6.48
CA TYR A 323 -25.78 9.59 6.03
C TYR A 323 -26.45 8.89 7.20
N GLU A 324 -27.66 9.30 7.54
CA GLU A 324 -28.39 8.80 8.70
C GLU A 324 -28.98 7.42 8.42
N ASP A 325 -28.52 6.38 9.12
CA ASP A 325 -29.31 5.15 9.25
C ASP A 325 -30.26 5.33 10.45
N ASN A 326 -29.75 5.22 11.67
CA ASN A 326 -30.51 5.53 12.89
C ASN A 326 -29.69 6.26 13.98
N GLY A 327 -28.53 6.81 13.61
CA GLY A 327 -27.59 7.45 14.51
C GLY A 327 -27.58 8.98 14.43
N ALA A 328 -26.39 9.57 14.56
CA ALA A 328 -26.20 11.00 14.57
C ALA A 328 -26.47 11.67 13.22
N VAL A 329 -26.87 12.94 13.26
CA VAL A 329 -27.12 13.79 12.09
C VAL A 329 -26.28 15.07 12.17
N ILE A 330 -26.00 15.70 11.03
CA ILE A 330 -25.46 17.07 11.01
C ILE A 330 -26.59 18.07 11.26
N ASP A 331 -27.73 17.84 10.59
CA ASP A 331 -28.96 18.61 10.73
C ASP A 331 -30.16 17.82 10.14
N ALA A 332 -31.33 18.44 10.08
CA ALA A 332 -32.55 17.83 9.54
C ALA A 332 -32.52 17.51 8.03
N THR A 333 -31.47 17.94 7.31
CA THR A 333 -31.25 17.65 5.88
C THR A 333 -30.26 16.52 5.66
N THR A 334 -29.74 15.91 6.73
CA THR A 334 -28.88 14.72 6.63
C THR A 334 -29.63 13.63 5.85
N PRO A 335 -29.10 13.14 4.73
CA PRO A 335 -29.79 12.15 3.91
C PRO A 335 -29.78 10.78 4.56
N SER A 336 -30.76 9.95 4.23
CA SER A 336 -30.76 8.53 4.65
C SER A 336 -29.53 7.79 4.11
N ALA A 337 -28.98 6.87 4.91
CA ALA A 337 -27.93 5.91 4.53
C ALA A 337 -28.24 5.16 3.23
N SER A 338 -29.51 4.89 2.93
CA SER A 338 -29.93 4.28 1.66
C SER A 338 -29.58 5.11 0.41
N THR A 339 -29.43 6.43 0.56
CA THR A 339 -28.96 7.32 -0.53
C THR A 339 -27.51 7.01 -0.92
N LEU A 340 -26.68 6.60 0.05
CA LEU A 340 -25.30 6.21 -0.18
C LEU A 340 -25.24 4.82 -0.84
N TYR A 341 -25.61 3.78 -0.11
CA TYR A 341 -25.42 2.39 -0.57
C TYR A 341 -26.39 1.96 -1.68
N GLY A 342 -27.48 2.72 -1.87
CA GLY A 342 -28.43 2.53 -2.98
C GLY A 342 -27.90 3.00 -4.34
N SER A 343 -26.75 3.70 -4.39
CA SER A 343 -26.21 4.31 -5.61
C SER A 343 -24.71 4.06 -5.76
N SER A 344 -24.30 3.37 -6.82
CA SER A 344 -22.88 3.18 -7.15
C SER A 344 -22.19 4.50 -7.47
N THR A 345 -22.90 5.44 -8.10
CA THR A 345 -22.40 6.79 -8.40
C THR A 345 -22.17 7.59 -7.12
N GLU A 346 -23.00 7.40 -6.09
CA GLU A 346 -22.81 8.07 -4.81
C GLU A 346 -21.60 7.50 -4.06
N LEU A 347 -21.52 6.17 -3.94
CA LEU A 347 -20.37 5.48 -3.34
C LEU A 347 -19.04 5.85 -4.03
N ALA A 348 -19.03 5.94 -5.37
CA ALA A 348 -17.82 6.22 -6.14
C ALA A 348 -17.20 7.60 -5.88
N LYS A 349 -17.91 8.52 -5.21
CA LYS A 349 -17.35 9.82 -4.80
C LYS A 349 -16.35 9.70 -3.64
N TYR A 350 -16.46 8.64 -2.84
CA TYR A 350 -15.76 8.50 -1.57
C TYR A 350 -14.49 7.66 -1.69
N ASP A 351 -13.57 7.88 -0.75
CA ASP A 351 -12.39 7.03 -0.54
C ASP A 351 -12.71 5.91 0.45
N MET A 352 -13.55 6.23 1.47
CA MET A 352 -13.91 5.31 2.53
C MET A 352 -15.43 5.33 2.81
N ALA A 353 -16.01 4.17 3.10
CA ALA A 353 -17.37 4.02 3.59
C ALA A 353 -17.35 3.30 4.94
N LEU A 354 -17.83 3.98 5.99
CA LEU A 354 -17.86 3.48 7.36
C LEU A 354 -19.30 3.18 7.76
N PHE A 355 -19.59 1.94 8.14
CA PHE A 355 -20.92 1.46 8.51
C PHE A 355 -20.97 1.19 10.02
N GLU A 356 -21.49 2.16 10.76
CA GLU A 356 -21.68 2.05 12.21
C GLU A 356 -22.79 1.03 12.52
N CYS A 357 -22.68 0.39 13.69
CA CYS A 357 -23.69 -0.52 14.18
C CYS A 357 -25.00 0.23 14.50
N VAL A 358 -26.11 -0.26 13.93
CA VAL A 358 -27.47 0.28 14.13
C VAL A 358 -28.20 -0.34 15.33
N GLY A 359 -27.51 -1.15 16.13
CA GLY A 359 -28.05 -1.78 17.35
C GLY A 359 -28.91 -3.02 17.13
N GLN A 360 -29.19 -3.38 15.88
CA GLN A 360 -29.93 -4.59 15.51
C GLN A 360 -29.51 -5.09 14.13
N ARG A 361 -29.75 -6.37 13.84
CA ARG A 361 -29.55 -6.93 12.51
C ARG A 361 -30.57 -6.35 11.53
N VAL A 362 -30.10 -5.59 10.54
CA VAL A 362 -30.91 -5.07 9.43
C VAL A 362 -30.41 -5.65 8.11
N PRO A 363 -31.02 -6.74 7.61
CA PRO A 363 -30.70 -7.33 6.31
C PRO A 363 -30.62 -6.30 5.18
N LYS A 364 -29.63 -6.45 4.28
CA LYS A 364 -29.51 -5.63 3.07
C LYS A 364 -29.85 -6.46 1.84
N ILE A 365 -30.52 -5.85 0.86
CA ILE A 365 -30.83 -6.55 -0.38
C ILE A 365 -29.55 -6.82 -1.19
N ALA A 366 -29.56 -7.85 -2.02
CA ALA A 366 -28.40 -8.25 -2.81
C ALA A 366 -27.84 -7.11 -3.69
N ALA A 367 -28.70 -6.22 -4.20
CA ALA A 367 -28.28 -5.08 -5.02
C ALA A 367 -27.46 -4.04 -4.24
N ASP A 368 -27.83 -3.76 -2.99
CA ASP A 368 -27.08 -2.82 -2.12
C ASP A 368 -25.71 -3.40 -1.78
N GLN A 369 -25.66 -4.67 -1.38
CA GLN A 369 -24.41 -5.35 -1.08
C GLN A 369 -23.49 -5.41 -2.31
N ALA A 370 -24.04 -5.71 -3.50
CA ALA A 370 -23.27 -5.71 -4.75
C ALA A 370 -22.64 -4.36 -5.05
N ARG A 371 -23.31 -3.25 -4.72
CA ARG A 371 -22.74 -1.90 -4.87
C ARG A 371 -21.58 -1.63 -3.91
N VAL A 372 -21.71 -2.04 -2.64
CA VAL A 372 -20.61 -1.91 -1.65
C VAL A 372 -19.42 -2.79 -2.03
N ILE A 373 -19.67 -4.02 -2.50
CA ILE A 373 -18.64 -4.91 -3.03
C ILE A 373 -17.95 -4.28 -4.25
N GLY A 374 -18.73 -3.74 -5.20
CA GLY A 374 -18.21 -3.05 -6.38
C GLY A 374 -17.36 -1.83 -6.03
N PHE A 375 -17.78 -1.04 -5.03
CA PHE A 375 -17.02 0.07 -4.48
C PHE A 375 -15.65 -0.37 -3.93
N ALA A 376 -15.63 -1.37 -3.06
CA ALA A 376 -14.38 -1.91 -2.52
C ALA A 376 -13.48 -2.47 -3.64
N ASN A 377 -14.03 -3.28 -4.54
CA ASN A 377 -13.30 -3.82 -5.69
C ASN A 377 -12.68 -2.74 -6.59
N SER A 378 -13.24 -1.53 -6.61
CA SER A 378 -12.75 -0.39 -7.41
C SER A 378 -11.67 0.43 -6.71
N GLY A 379 -11.31 0.11 -5.46
CA GLY A 379 -10.39 0.92 -4.66
C GLY A 379 -10.94 1.34 -3.30
N GLY A 380 -12.24 1.18 -3.07
CA GLY A 380 -12.90 1.69 -1.88
C GLY A 380 -12.39 1.02 -0.61
N ARG A 381 -12.36 1.79 0.47
CA ARG A 381 -12.11 1.26 1.82
C ARG A 381 -13.44 1.11 2.55
N VAL A 382 -13.69 -0.06 3.11
CA VAL A 382 -14.94 -0.32 3.85
C VAL A 382 -14.61 -0.69 5.29
N PHE A 383 -15.31 -0.08 6.23
CA PHE A 383 -15.28 -0.51 7.63
C PHE A 383 -16.70 -0.81 8.10
N ALA A 384 -16.89 -1.95 8.74
CA ALA A 384 -18.16 -2.35 9.34
C ALA A 384 -17.96 -2.83 10.78
N THR A 385 -18.86 -2.47 11.68
CA THR A 385 -18.86 -2.94 13.08
C THR A 385 -20.09 -3.78 13.42
N HIS A 386 -19.89 -4.87 14.16
CA HIS A 386 -20.94 -5.72 14.74
C HIS A 386 -22.06 -6.04 13.73
N PHE A 387 -23.32 -5.65 13.96
CA PHE A 387 -24.45 -5.95 13.06
C PHE A 387 -24.28 -5.42 11.63
N SER A 388 -23.33 -4.50 11.39
CA SER A 388 -22.92 -4.15 10.03
C SER A 388 -22.20 -5.30 9.30
N TYR A 389 -22.00 -6.47 9.92
CA TYR A 389 -21.67 -7.72 9.25
C TYR A 389 -22.68 -8.04 8.14
N VAL A 390 -23.89 -7.48 8.15
CA VAL A 390 -24.89 -7.63 7.07
C VAL A 390 -24.36 -7.23 5.70
N TRP A 391 -23.27 -6.43 5.62
CA TRP A 391 -22.55 -6.13 4.38
C TRP A 391 -21.62 -7.24 3.93
N LEU A 392 -21.19 -8.08 4.86
CA LEU A 392 -20.20 -9.14 4.69
C LEU A 392 -20.84 -10.53 4.66
N THR A 393 -22.09 -10.69 5.10
CA THR A 393 -22.78 -11.99 5.16
C THR A 393 -23.90 -12.15 4.13
N ASP A 394 -24.38 -13.38 4.02
CA ASP A 394 -25.61 -13.75 3.30
C ASP A 394 -26.84 -13.30 4.10
N SER A 395 -27.06 -11.98 4.15
CA SER A 395 -27.86 -11.33 5.20
C SER A 395 -29.39 -11.36 5.05
N ASP A 396 -29.99 -11.97 4.04
CA ASP A 396 -31.45 -11.92 3.78
C ASP A 396 -32.35 -12.76 4.72
N GLY A 397 -31.78 -13.40 5.75
CA GLY A 397 -32.54 -14.08 6.80
C GLY A 397 -33.32 -15.31 6.33
N THR A 398 -33.20 -15.72 5.06
CA THR A 398 -33.75 -16.97 4.53
C THR A 398 -32.80 -17.54 3.47
N ALA A 399 -32.10 -18.64 3.79
CA ALA A 399 -31.17 -19.32 2.89
C ALA A 399 -31.76 -19.67 1.50
N ALA A 400 -33.10 -19.71 1.38
CA ALA A 400 -33.82 -20.02 0.15
C ALA A 400 -34.02 -18.82 -0.81
N SER A 401 -33.90 -17.56 -0.37
CA SER A 401 -34.09 -16.39 -1.25
C SER A 401 -32.77 -15.72 -1.70
N ASN A 402 -31.64 -16.19 -1.16
CA ASN A 402 -30.31 -15.63 -1.41
C ASN A 402 -29.73 -16.17 -2.72
N THR A 403 -30.21 -15.64 -3.84
CA THR A 403 -29.81 -16.08 -5.18
C THR A 403 -28.64 -15.23 -5.71
N GLY A 404 -27.44 -15.44 -5.17
CA GLY A 404 -26.21 -14.90 -5.76
C GLY A 404 -24.95 -15.14 -4.92
N PRO A 405 -23.78 -15.39 -5.53
CA PRO A 405 -22.53 -15.52 -4.79
C PRO A 405 -22.11 -14.16 -4.19
N LYS A 406 -22.02 -14.08 -2.86
CA LYS A 406 -21.45 -12.93 -2.15
C LYS A 406 -19.99 -13.23 -1.83
N PRO A 407 -19.01 -12.62 -2.52
CA PRO A 407 -17.60 -12.96 -2.32
C PRO A 407 -17.10 -12.65 -0.89
N PHE A 408 -17.68 -11.67 -0.21
CA PHE A 408 -17.28 -11.31 1.16
C PHE A 408 -17.76 -12.32 2.22
N SER A 409 -18.87 -13.04 2.01
CA SER A 409 -19.33 -14.04 2.99
C SER A 409 -18.37 -15.20 3.15
N GLN A 410 -17.48 -15.38 2.17
CA GLN A 410 -16.49 -16.45 2.17
C GLN A 410 -15.20 -16.08 2.93
N THR A 411 -14.99 -14.83 3.32
CA THR A 411 -13.76 -14.41 4.03
C THR A 411 -13.73 -14.84 5.50
N ALA A 412 -14.88 -15.24 6.04
CA ALA A 412 -15.02 -15.73 7.40
C ALA A 412 -16.09 -16.84 7.50
N SER A 413 -16.01 -17.63 8.56
CA SER A 413 -17.05 -18.59 8.93
C SER A 413 -18.00 -17.93 9.92
N TRP A 414 -19.20 -17.57 9.48
CA TRP A 414 -20.14 -16.74 10.24
C TRP A 414 -21.08 -17.57 11.13
N LEU A 415 -21.36 -17.06 12.33
CA LEU A 415 -22.28 -17.62 13.33
C LEU A 415 -23.34 -16.59 13.76
N VAL A 416 -23.48 -15.47 13.04
CA VAL A 416 -24.38 -14.31 13.23
C VAL A 416 -25.50 -14.40 14.28
N ASP A 417 -25.78 -13.27 14.93
CA ASP A 417 -26.79 -13.11 15.98
C ASP A 417 -26.40 -13.82 17.29
N GLN A 418 -25.11 -13.76 17.63
CA GLN A 418 -24.61 -14.31 18.89
C GLN A 418 -24.79 -13.36 20.08
N GLU A 419 -24.82 -13.94 21.28
CA GLU A 419 -24.95 -13.18 22.52
C GLU A 419 -23.75 -12.27 22.80
N GLN A 420 -24.01 -11.22 23.58
CA GLN A 420 -23.01 -10.26 24.03
C GLN A 420 -22.12 -10.85 25.13
N VAL A 421 -20.83 -10.55 25.04
CA VAL A 421 -19.91 -10.60 26.18
C VAL A 421 -19.53 -9.18 26.58
N ASP A 422 -19.86 -8.79 27.81
CA ASP A 422 -19.70 -7.41 28.28
C ASP A 422 -18.25 -6.94 28.32
N SER A 423 -17.32 -7.81 28.71
CA SER A 423 -15.90 -7.51 28.73
C SER A 423 -15.06 -8.78 28.55
N THR A 424 -13.97 -8.65 27.81
CA THR A 424 -12.95 -9.70 27.66
C THR A 424 -11.61 -9.08 27.26
N THR A 425 -10.54 -9.86 27.32
CA THR A 425 -9.23 -9.48 26.79
C THR A 425 -9.00 -10.20 25.48
N ALA A 426 -8.90 -9.44 24.39
CA ALA A 426 -8.48 -9.98 23.10
C ALA A 426 -6.96 -10.10 23.02
N LEU A 427 -6.51 -11.04 22.21
CA LEU A 427 -5.12 -11.29 21.85
C LEU A 427 -4.87 -10.78 20.43
N VAL A 428 -3.74 -10.12 20.23
CA VAL A 428 -3.25 -9.73 18.90
C VAL A 428 -2.65 -10.94 18.21
N ASP A 429 -3.11 -11.23 17.00
CA ASP A 429 -2.58 -12.32 16.20
C ASP A 429 -1.22 -11.97 15.61
N GLN A 430 -0.14 -12.49 16.19
CA GLN A 430 1.23 -12.29 15.71
C GLN A 430 1.76 -13.51 14.93
N SER A 431 0.89 -14.48 14.60
CA SER A 431 1.30 -15.70 13.90
C SER A 431 1.85 -15.40 12.51
N VAL A 432 2.86 -16.19 12.10
CA VAL A 432 3.37 -16.18 10.72
C VAL A 432 2.25 -16.73 9.83
N GLN A 433 1.69 -15.87 8.98
CA GLN A 433 0.83 -16.28 7.87
C GLN A 433 1.65 -16.26 6.57
N SER A 434 1.09 -16.71 5.45
CA SER A 434 1.80 -16.78 4.15
C SER A 434 2.26 -15.42 3.59
N ASP A 435 2.03 -14.31 4.31
CA ASP A 435 2.36 -12.94 3.93
C ASP A 435 3.18 -12.25 5.06
N PRO A 436 4.52 -12.14 4.89
CA PRO A 436 5.41 -11.53 5.87
C PRO A 436 5.14 -10.04 6.14
N GLU A 437 4.73 -9.28 5.11
CA GLU A 437 4.42 -7.86 5.28
C GLU A 437 3.25 -7.67 6.23
N THR A 438 2.24 -8.53 6.12
CA THR A 438 1.08 -8.44 7.00
C THR A 438 1.40 -8.89 8.44
N GLN A 439 2.33 -9.84 8.63
CA GLN A 439 2.80 -10.17 9.97
C GLN A 439 3.48 -8.97 10.64
N ALA A 440 4.35 -8.24 9.91
CA ALA A 440 5.03 -7.07 10.44
C ALA A 440 4.03 -6.00 10.94
N ARG A 441 2.92 -5.77 10.22
CA ARG A 441 1.87 -4.83 10.66
C ARG A 441 1.18 -5.27 11.95
N ARG A 442 0.91 -6.57 12.14
CA ARG A 442 0.29 -7.10 13.37
C ARG A 442 1.25 -7.09 14.56
N VAL A 443 2.53 -7.34 14.34
CA VAL A 443 3.56 -7.19 15.39
C VAL A 443 3.71 -5.72 15.78
N ALA A 444 3.74 -4.80 14.80
CA ALA A 444 3.75 -3.37 15.05
C ALA A 444 2.51 -2.94 15.85
N PHE A 445 1.32 -3.43 15.51
CA PHE A 445 0.09 -3.17 16.25
C PHE A 445 0.18 -3.63 17.72
N ALA A 446 0.68 -4.84 17.97
CA ALA A 446 0.87 -5.37 19.33
C ALA A 446 1.77 -4.46 20.20
N SER A 447 2.89 -3.99 19.63
CA SER A 447 3.80 -3.05 20.30
C SER A 447 3.20 -1.65 20.46
N TRP A 448 2.51 -1.17 19.42
CA TRP A 448 1.88 0.15 19.40
C TRP A 448 0.82 0.30 20.49
N LEU A 449 -0.02 -0.73 20.71
CA LEU A 449 -1.03 -0.71 21.78
C LEU A 449 -0.43 -0.45 23.17
N SER A 450 0.76 -1.01 23.45
CA SER A 450 1.47 -0.72 24.69
C SER A 450 2.08 0.67 24.70
N LEU A 451 2.66 1.11 23.58
CA LEU A 451 3.27 2.43 23.44
C LEU A 451 2.28 3.57 23.73
N VAL A 452 1.05 3.44 23.23
CA VAL A 452 0.01 4.48 23.38
C VAL A 452 -0.81 4.33 24.66
N GLY A 453 -0.47 3.37 25.52
CA GLY A 453 -1.19 3.10 26.76
C GLY A 453 -2.59 2.49 26.58
N ALA A 454 -2.90 1.93 25.41
CA ALA A 454 -4.14 1.16 25.20
C ALA A 454 -4.12 -0.18 25.93
N SER A 455 -2.93 -0.74 26.19
CA SER A 455 -2.77 -1.97 26.95
C SER A 455 -1.53 -1.95 27.83
N THR A 456 -1.63 -2.55 29.01
CA THR A 456 -0.50 -2.76 29.92
C THR A 456 0.32 -4.00 29.57
N THR A 457 -0.18 -4.87 28.68
CA THR A 457 0.47 -6.12 28.27
C THR A 457 0.54 -6.18 26.74
N THR A 458 1.75 -6.27 26.19
CA THR A 458 1.98 -6.34 24.74
C THR A 458 1.21 -7.49 24.12
N GLY A 459 0.54 -7.20 22.99
CA GLY A 459 -0.26 -8.19 22.28
C GLY A 459 -1.59 -8.55 22.94
N GLN A 460 -2.04 -7.79 23.94
CA GLN A 460 -3.39 -7.89 24.51
C GLN A 460 -4.13 -6.57 24.36
N LEU A 461 -5.46 -6.64 24.31
CA LEU A 461 -6.34 -5.47 24.28
C LEU A 461 -7.59 -5.75 25.12
N PRO A 462 -7.86 -4.97 26.18
CA PRO A 462 -9.15 -5.03 26.86
C PRO A 462 -10.26 -4.53 25.92
N LEU A 463 -11.27 -5.37 25.71
CA LEU A 463 -12.45 -5.08 24.92
C LEU A 463 -13.72 -5.10 25.79
N ASN A 464 -14.73 -4.35 25.35
CA ASN A 464 -16.07 -4.34 25.92
C ASN A 464 -17.10 -4.54 24.82
N ILE A 465 -18.24 -5.14 25.14
CA ILE A 465 -19.34 -5.42 24.19
C ILE A 465 -18.80 -6.17 22.97
N VAL A 466 -18.26 -7.35 23.24
CA VAL A 466 -17.72 -8.24 22.21
C VAL A 466 -18.80 -9.23 21.78
N ARG A 467 -18.69 -9.72 20.55
CA ARG A 467 -19.55 -10.73 19.94
C ARG A 467 -18.73 -11.89 19.40
N ASN A 468 -19.46 -12.93 19.02
CA ASN A 468 -18.92 -14.16 18.45
C ASN A 468 -19.64 -14.46 17.12
N ASP A 469 -19.91 -13.43 16.31
CA ASP A 469 -20.66 -13.55 15.06
C ASP A 469 -19.83 -14.22 13.94
N LEU A 470 -18.56 -14.54 14.20
CA LEU A 470 -17.71 -15.38 13.37
C LEU A 470 -16.88 -16.36 14.19
N THR A 471 -16.68 -17.57 13.70
CA THR A 471 -15.89 -18.63 14.37
C THR A 471 -14.49 -18.79 13.78
N ALA A 472 -14.27 -18.34 12.54
CA ALA A 472 -12.97 -18.41 11.88
C ALA A 472 -12.82 -17.29 10.83
N VAL A 473 -11.58 -16.84 10.62
CA VAL A 473 -11.19 -16.10 9.42
C VAL A 473 -10.69 -17.11 8.41
N ASN A 474 -11.29 -17.15 7.23
CA ASN A 474 -11.00 -18.20 6.27
C ASN A 474 -9.70 -17.89 5.53
N PRO A 475 -8.76 -18.85 5.43
CA PRO A 475 -7.53 -18.67 4.65
C PRO A 475 -7.77 -18.72 3.12
N ALA A 476 -9.00 -19.04 2.70
CA ALA A 476 -9.44 -19.04 1.30
C ALA A 476 -10.94 -18.69 1.25
N PRO A 477 -11.44 -18.01 0.20
CA PRO A 477 -10.79 -17.75 -1.08
C PRO A 477 -9.70 -16.67 -1.01
N ALA A 478 -8.62 -16.92 -1.75
CA ALA A 478 -7.55 -15.96 -1.95
C ALA A 478 -8.09 -14.69 -2.61
N THR A 479 -7.68 -13.53 -2.10
CA THR A 479 -7.79 -12.27 -2.86
C THR A 479 -7.07 -12.40 -4.22
N ALA A 480 -7.34 -11.48 -5.14
CA ALA A 480 -6.70 -11.32 -6.46
C ALA A 480 -5.26 -11.89 -6.60
N ALA A 481 -4.41 -11.72 -5.59
CA ALA A 481 -3.02 -12.20 -5.59
C ALA A 481 -2.67 -13.18 -4.44
N GLY A 482 -3.57 -14.06 -4.00
CA GLY A 482 -3.20 -15.14 -3.08
C GLY A 482 -3.20 -14.79 -1.58
N THR A 483 -3.33 -13.52 -1.19
CA THR A 483 -3.31 -13.16 0.25
C THR A 483 -4.65 -13.52 0.91
N PRO A 484 -4.64 -14.27 2.02
CA PRO A 484 -5.84 -14.63 2.76
C PRO A 484 -6.42 -13.42 3.50
N ALA A 485 -7.64 -13.56 4.02
CA ALA A 485 -8.14 -12.64 5.03
C ALA A 485 -7.25 -12.72 6.29
N GLN A 486 -7.06 -11.58 6.95
CA GLN A 486 -6.06 -11.36 7.97
C GLN A 486 -6.75 -11.10 9.30
N ARG A 487 -6.63 -12.04 10.23
CA ARG A 487 -7.09 -11.87 11.62
C ARG A 487 -6.16 -10.91 12.37
N TRP A 488 -6.74 -9.96 13.08
CA TRP A 488 -6.00 -8.99 13.90
C TRP A 488 -6.15 -9.28 15.39
N LEU A 489 -7.39 -9.45 15.84
CA LEU A 489 -7.73 -9.73 17.22
C LEU A 489 -8.57 -11.00 17.33
N TYR A 490 -8.35 -11.77 18.40
CA TYR A 490 -9.14 -12.95 18.74
C TYR A 490 -9.24 -13.14 20.25
N THR A 491 -10.25 -13.87 20.70
CA THR A 491 -10.46 -14.23 22.10
C THR A 491 -10.20 -15.72 22.30
N THR A 492 -9.92 -16.13 23.53
CA THR A 492 -9.86 -17.55 23.94
C THR A 492 -10.85 -17.87 25.07
N THR A 493 -11.23 -16.85 25.85
CA THR A 493 -12.20 -16.90 26.93
C THR A 493 -13.10 -15.65 26.82
N PRO A 494 -14.42 -15.72 27.07
CA PRO A 494 -15.20 -16.92 27.38
C PRO A 494 -15.50 -17.80 26.16
N PHE A 495 -15.13 -17.37 24.96
CA PHE A 495 -15.21 -18.14 23.73
C PHE A 495 -13.91 -17.98 22.93
N ALA A 496 -13.64 -18.92 22.03
CA ALA A 496 -12.48 -18.89 21.16
C ALA A 496 -12.90 -18.49 19.74
N ALA A 497 -12.71 -17.23 19.37
CA ALA A 497 -13.08 -16.74 18.05
C ALA A 497 -12.30 -15.49 17.62
N PRO A 498 -12.18 -15.22 16.31
CA PRO A 498 -11.76 -13.91 15.81
C PRO A 498 -12.78 -12.84 16.20
N VAL A 499 -12.29 -11.66 16.58
CA VAL A 499 -13.14 -10.49 16.88
C VAL A 499 -12.78 -9.27 16.03
N GLN A 500 -11.75 -9.40 15.19
CA GLN A 500 -11.37 -8.38 14.22
C GLN A 500 -10.56 -8.97 13.08
N TYR A 501 -10.87 -8.58 11.84
CA TYR A 501 -10.12 -9.02 10.68
C TYR A 501 -10.22 -8.05 9.51
N THR A 502 -9.30 -8.18 8.55
CA THR A 502 -9.29 -7.42 7.31
C THR A 502 -9.14 -8.34 6.10
N PHE A 503 -9.50 -7.86 4.92
CA PHE A 503 -9.16 -8.52 3.66
C PHE A 503 -9.06 -7.50 2.53
N ASP A 504 -8.16 -7.75 1.60
CA ASP A 504 -8.05 -6.95 0.37
C ASP A 504 -9.11 -7.40 -0.65
N THR A 505 -9.39 -6.55 -1.63
CA THR A 505 -10.38 -6.80 -2.68
C THR A 505 -9.77 -6.50 -4.06
N PRO A 506 -10.21 -7.16 -5.14
CA PRO A 506 -11.31 -8.12 -5.20
C PRO A 506 -10.98 -9.49 -4.59
N VAL A 507 -11.99 -10.11 -3.97
CA VAL A 507 -11.93 -11.49 -3.47
C VAL A 507 -12.24 -12.42 -4.65
N ALA A 508 -11.29 -13.31 -5.00
CA ALA A 508 -11.36 -14.13 -6.20
C ALA A 508 -11.83 -15.55 -5.87
N TYR A 509 -12.89 -16.03 -6.53
CA TYR A 509 -13.25 -17.44 -6.50
C TYR A 509 -12.56 -18.19 -7.64
N ALA A 510 -12.02 -19.38 -7.37
CA ALA A 510 -11.39 -20.20 -8.39
C ALA A 510 -12.42 -21.00 -9.22
N PRO A 511 -12.20 -21.25 -10.52
CA PRO A 511 -11.05 -20.84 -11.32
C PRO A 511 -11.38 -19.86 -12.48
N SER A 512 -10.54 -18.83 -12.56
CA SER A 512 -10.14 -18.01 -13.71
C SER A 512 -11.08 -16.95 -14.34
N PRO A 513 -10.51 -15.77 -14.67
CA PRO A 513 -9.19 -15.26 -14.25
C PRO A 513 -9.26 -14.61 -12.85
N ARG A 514 -8.24 -14.86 -12.02
CA ARG A 514 -8.05 -14.08 -10.78
C ARG A 514 -7.79 -12.62 -11.18
N PRO A 515 -8.35 -11.62 -10.47
CA PRO A 515 -8.02 -10.22 -10.72
C PRO A 515 -6.50 -10.03 -10.61
N ALA A 516 -5.90 -9.29 -11.55
CA ALA A 516 -4.45 -9.07 -11.57
C ALA A 516 -3.98 -8.05 -10.52
N LYS A 517 -4.89 -7.31 -9.87
CA LYS A 517 -4.58 -6.23 -8.92
C LYS A 517 -5.49 -6.28 -7.69
N ARG A 518 -4.92 -5.90 -6.55
CA ARG A 518 -5.67 -5.59 -5.32
C ARG A 518 -5.89 -4.08 -5.27
N CYS A 519 -7.12 -3.66 -5.02
CA CYS A 519 -7.55 -2.28 -5.17
C CYS A 519 -8.09 -1.71 -3.85
N GLY A 520 -9.02 -2.41 -3.22
CA GLY A 520 -9.66 -1.98 -1.97
C GLY A 520 -9.32 -2.87 -0.79
N ARG A 521 -9.77 -2.45 0.39
CA ARG A 521 -9.64 -3.22 1.65
C ARG A 521 -10.90 -3.06 2.48
N VAL A 522 -11.25 -4.13 3.18
CA VAL A 522 -12.36 -4.18 4.11
C VAL A 522 -11.82 -4.50 5.50
N LEU A 523 -12.30 -3.78 6.51
CA LEU A 523 -12.07 -4.02 7.93
C LEU A 523 -13.40 -4.38 8.60
N TYR A 524 -13.37 -5.34 9.51
CA TYR A 524 -14.51 -5.70 10.34
C TYR A 524 -14.09 -5.84 11.80
N SER A 525 -14.89 -5.26 12.71
CA SER A 525 -14.76 -5.44 14.16
C SER A 525 -16.05 -6.06 14.71
N ASP A 526 -15.91 -7.16 15.45
CA ASP A 526 -17.01 -7.89 16.09
C ASP A 526 -17.27 -7.42 17.53
N PHE A 527 -17.11 -6.12 17.75
CA PHE A 527 -17.34 -5.45 19.02
C PHE A 527 -17.70 -3.99 18.76
N HIS A 528 -18.34 -3.35 19.75
CA HIS A 528 -18.63 -1.92 19.66
C HIS A 528 -17.37 -1.13 20.01
N VAL A 529 -16.98 -0.19 19.16
CA VAL A 529 -15.75 0.59 19.35
C VAL A 529 -15.97 1.65 20.43
N THR A 530 -17.07 2.37 20.38
CA THR A 530 -17.40 3.46 21.33
C THR A 530 -18.48 3.06 22.34
N ASN A 531 -19.30 2.06 22.02
CA ASN A 531 -20.43 1.60 22.85
C ASN A 531 -21.32 2.76 23.31
N THR A 532 -22.05 3.35 22.37
CA THR A 532 -22.98 4.45 22.64
C THR A 532 -24.39 3.94 22.47
N SER A 533 -25.18 3.87 23.54
CA SER A 533 -26.60 3.51 23.43
C SER A 533 -27.48 4.76 23.29
N GLY A 534 -28.14 4.90 22.14
CA GLY A 534 -29.41 5.63 22.02
C GLY A 534 -29.35 7.14 21.78
N THR A 535 -28.65 7.63 20.75
CA THR A 535 -28.85 9.03 20.32
C THR A 535 -28.94 9.21 18.80
N THR A 536 -30.15 9.49 18.30
CA THR A 536 -30.30 10.48 17.23
C THR A 536 -29.94 11.84 17.83
N SER A 537 -28.66 12.18 17.80
CA SER A 537 -28.13 13.46 18.28
C SER A 537 -27.56 14.27 17.12
N THR A 538 -27.61 15.60 17.25
CA THR A 538 -26.94 16.49 16.31
C THR A 538 -25.45 16.54 16.64
N PHE A 539 -24.59 16.20 15.68
CA PHE A 539 -23.14 16.32 15.80
C PHE A 539 -22.74 17.79 16.04
N PRO A 540 -21.76 18.09 16.92
CA PRO A 540 -20.92 17.16 17.69
C PRO A 540 -21.47 16.81 19.08
N ALA A 541 -22.69 17.20 19.44
CA ALA A 541 -23.19 17.11 20.81
C ALA A 541 -23.33 15.67 21.32
N GLY A 542 -23.48 14.69 20.42
CA GLY A 542 -23.50 13.25 20.76
C GLY A 542 -22.14 12.67 21.15
N CYS A 543 -21.03 13.38 20.89
CA CYS A 543 -19.68 12.87 21.12
C CYS A 543 -19.14 13.27 22.49
N THR A 544 -18.51 12.31 23.17
CA THR A 544 -17.77 12.60 24.41
C THR A 544 -16.49 13.37 24.12
N ASN A 545 -16.25 14.45 24.88
CA ASN A 545 -14.99 15.17 24.88
C ASN A 545 -14.06 14.52 25.90
N GLY A 546 -13.06 13.76 25.44
CA GLY A 546 -12.13 13.06 26.32
C GLY A 546 -11.15 12.19 25.53
N PRO A 547 -10.16 11.61 26.21
CA PRO A 547 -9.18 10.74 25.56
C PRO A 547 -9.82 9.50 24.98
N MET A 548 -9.18 8.94 23.95
CA MET A 548 -9.59 7.67 23.36
C MET A 548 -9.44 6.53 24.37
N THR A 549 -10.44 5.67 24.44
CA THR A 549 -10.39 4.39 25.14
C THR A 549 -9.47 3.40 24.39
N PRO A 550 -9.04 2.29 25.02
CA PRO A 550 -8.28 1.25 24.33
C PRO A 550 -8.89 0.75 23.02
N GLN A 551 -10.22 0.57 22.96
CA GLN A 551 -10.92 0.13 21.75
C GLN A 551 -10.91 1.19 20.65
N GLU A 552 -11.05 2.47 21.04
CA GLU A 552 -10.98 3.61 20.10
C GLU A 552 -9.57 3.76 19.53
N LYS A 553 -8.52 3.57 20.34
CA LYS A 553 -7.12 3.55 19.85
C LYS A 553 -6.83 2.38 18.91
N ALA A 554 -7.41 1.20 19.19
CA ALA A 554 -7.30 0.08 18.26
C ALA A 554 -7.94 0.40 16.90
N LEU A 555 -9.08 1.10 16.90
CA LEU A 555 -9.67 1.60 15.66
C LEU A 555 -8.78 2.64 14.97
N GLU A 556 -8.19 3.59 15.69
CA GLU A 556 -7.29 4.58 15.09
C GLU A 556 -6.18 3.91 14.27
N PHE A 557 -5.46 2.95 14.87
CA PHE A 557 -4.40 2.22 14.17
C PHE A 557 -4.93 1.54 12.90
N LEU A 558 -6.08 0.88 13.01
CA LEU A 558 -6.65 0.10 11.91
C LEU A 558 -7.36 0.95 10.86
N LEU A 559 -7.79 2.16 11.20
CA LEU A 559 -8.28 3.14 10.24
C LEU A 559 -7.12 3.62 9.37
N PHE A 560 -5.95 3.85 9.96
CA PHE A 560 -4.75 4.14 9.18
C PHE A 560 -4.30 2.91 8.38
N ASP A 561 -4.24 1.70 8.95
CA ASP A 561 -3.97 0.47 8.18
C ASP A 561 -4.95 0.33 7.01
N LEU A 562 -6.25 0.57 7.23
CA LEU A 562 -7.27 0.54 6.19
C LEU A 562 -7.00 1.59 5.10
N ALA A 563 -6.53 2.77 5.47
CA ALA A 563 -6.17 3.84 4.54
C ALA A 563 -4.82 3.61 3.82
N THR A 564 -3.97 2.69 4.30
CA THR A 564 -2.70 2.40 3.63
C THR A 564 -2.92 1.97 2.18
N CYS A 565 -1.95 2.33 1.34
CA CYS A 565 -1.90 1.87 -0.02
C CYS A 565 -1.68 0.35 -0.07
N ILE A 566 -2.14 -0.29 -1.15
CA ILE A 566 -1.99 -1.74 -1.32
C ILE A 566 -0.83 -2.02 -2.27
N GLY A 567 0.00 -3.00 -1.90
CA GLY A 567 1.23 -3.36 -2.60
C GLY A 567 2.48 -2.95 -1.82
N PRO A 568 3.67 -3.38 -2.27
CA PRO A 568 4.90 -3.03 -1.59
C PRO A 568 5.06 -1.50 -1.57
N PRO A 569 5.61 -0.93 -0.49
CA PRO A 569 5.99 0.48 -0.49
C PRO A 569 6.94 0.73 -1.67
N PRO A 570 6.98 1.96 -2.22
CA PRO A 570 8.03 2.30 -3.15
C PRO A 570 9.35 2.05 -2.41
N THR A 571 10.19 1.18 -2.97
CA THR A 571 11.51 0.76 -2.45
C THR A 571 11.58 -0.25 -1.28
N ALA A 572 10.77 -1.31 -1.27
CA ALA A 572 11.10 -2.54 -0.50
C ALA A 572 11.81 -3.59 -1.36
N CYS A 573 12.81 -4.28 -0.79
CA CYS A 573 13.44 -5.47 -1.38
C CYS A 573 12.38 -6.50 -1.75
N LYS A 574 12.40 -7.02 -2.98
CA LYS A 574 11.47 -8.06 -3.45
C LYS A 574 12.05 -9.46 -3.13
N PRO A 575 11.40 -10.27 -2.25
CA PRO A 575 11.84 -11.64 -1.96
C PRO A 575 11.80 -12.54 -3.22
N LYS A 576 12.86 -13.32 -3.48
CA LYS A 576 12.96 -14.29 -4.58
C LYS A 576 12.67 -15.71 -4.08
N THR A 577 12.00 -16.53 -4.88
CA THR A 577 11.73 -17.96 -4.64
C THR A 577 12.88 -18.88 -5.09
N CYS A 578 12.87 -20.15 -4.68
CA CYS A 578 13.86 -21.16 -5.14
C CYS A 578 13.93 -21.26 -6.66
N ALA A 579 12.78 -21.22 -7.34
CA ALA A 579 12.68 -21.31 -8.79
C ALA A 579 13.29 -20.08 -9.48
N GLU A 580 12.99 -18.88 -8.99
CA GLU A 580 13.57 -17.61 -9.50
C GLU A 580 15.08 -17.53 -9.25
N GLN A 581 15.58 -18.20 -8.20
CA GLN A 581 17.00 -18.30 -7.89
C GLN A 581 17.72 -19.45 -8.63
N GLY A 582 16.99 -20.31 -9.35
CA GLY A 582 17.55 -21.48 -10.01
C GLY A 582 18.12 -22.53 -9.04
N ILE A 583 17.59 -22.57 -7.82
CA ILE A 583 17.97 -23.51 -6.74
C ILE A 583 16.93 -24.63 -6.71
N THR A 584 17.39 -25.87 -6.89
CA THR A 584 16.54 -27.06 -7.00
C THR A 584 16.67 -28.03 -5.82
N CYS A 585 17.51 -27.71 -4.84
CA CYS A 585 17.66 -28.47 -3.60
C CYS A 585 18.27 -27.62 -2.49
N GLY A 586 18.15 -28.08 -1.25
CA GLY A 586 18.80 -27.48 -0.09
C GLY A 586 18.07 -26.24 0.42
N VAL A 587 18.75 -25.45 1.25
CA VAL A 587 18.22 -24.21 1.81
C VAL A 587 18.74 -22.99 1.06
N ALA A 588 17.93 -21.96 0.93
CA ALA A 588 18.29 -20.69 0.30
C ALA A 588 17.66 -19.51 1.06
N GLY A 589 18.29 -18.34 1.06
CA GLY A 589 17.64 -17.11 1.54
C GLY A 589 16.69 -16.55 0.50
N THR A 590 15.76 -15.67 0.88
CA THR A 590 14.90 -14.97 -0.09
C THR A 590 15.62 -13.86 -0.85
N GLY A 591 16.81 -13.47 -0.38
CA GLY A 591 17.55 -12.32 -0.91
C GLY A 591 17.26 -11.01 -0.18
N CYS A 592 16.35 -11.00 0.80
CA CYS A 592 16.04 -9.84 1.64
C CYS A 592 16.38 -10.12 3.11
N ASP A 593 16.51 -9.07 3.94
CA ASP A 593 16.68 -9.22 5.42
C ASP A 593 15.36 -9.55 6.14
N ASP A 594 14.56 -10.45 5.59
CA ASP A 594 13.26 -10.85 6.16
C ASP A 594 13.40 -12.02 7.15
N GLY A 595 14.60 -12.58 7.30
CA GLY A 595 14.88 -13.74 8.14
C GLY A 595 14.27 -15.05 7.60
N ILE A 596 13.81 -15.07 6.35
CA ILE A 596 13.13 -16.22 5.75
C ILE A 596 14.13 -17.13 5.03
N VAL A 597 14.10 -18.41 5.40
CA VAL A 597 14.86 -19.48 4.73
C VAL A 597 13.89 -20.32 3.90
N LEU A 598 14.16 -20.36 2.60
CA LEU A 598 13.49 -21.23 1.65
C LEU A 598 14.04 -22.65 1.74
N SER A 599 13.14 -23.63 1.72
CA SER A 599 13.49 -25.04 1.57
C SER A 599 13.21 -25.48 0.14
N CYS A 600 14.27 -25.60 -0.66
CA CYS A 600 14.21 -25.83 -2.11
C CYS A 600 14.18 -27.32 -2.48
N GLY A 601 13.83 -28.20 -1.54
CA GLY A 601 13.69 -29.64 -1.76
C GLY A 601 14.96 -30.46 -1.51
N ALA A 602 14.83 -31.78 -1.66
CA ALA A 602 15.94 -32.74 -1.48
C ALA A 602 16.27 -33.43 -2.80
N CYS A 603 17.50 -33.92 -2.93
CA CYS A 603 17.95 -34.63 -4.12
C CYS A 603 17.43 -36.07 -4.14
N THR A 604 16.83 -36.47 -5.25
CA THR A 604 16.43 -37.86 -5.51
C THR A 604 17.60 -38.64 -6.16
N ASN A 605 17.59 -39.97 -6.06
CA ASN A 605 18.58 -40.89 -6.66
C ASN A 605 20.00 -40.87 -6.06
N GLY A 606 20.12 -40.61 -4.75
CA GLY A 606 21.41 -40.71 -4.03
C GLY A 606 22.40 -39.58 -4.30
N GLY A 607 21.95 -38.50 -4.96
CA GLY A 607 22.73 -37.28 -5.12
C GLY A 607 22.70 -36.42 -3.85
N TRP A 608 23.71 -35.56 -3.71
CA TRP A 608 23.80 -34.58 -2.62
C TRP A 608 23.53 -33.19 -3.16
N CYS A 609 22.91 -32.34 -2.35
CA CYS A 609 22.70 -30.95 -2.74
C CYS A 609 24.05 -30.23 -2.81
N GLY A 610 24.35 -29.59 -3.94
CA GLY A 610 25.65 -29.02 -4.24
C GLY A 610 26.55 -29.90 -5.13
N GLY A 611 26.21 -31.19 -5.30
CA GLY A 611 26.96 -32.11 -6.15
C GLY A 611 26.83 -31.82 -7.66
N GLY A 612 25.86 -31.00 -8.06
CA GLY A 612 25.65 -30.54 -9.45
C GLY A 612 25.95 -29.06 -9.65
N GLY A 613 26.65 -28.43 -8.71
CA GLY A 613 26.77 -26.98 -8.57
C GLY A 613 25.88 -26.43 -7.44
N VAL A 614 26.09 -25.17 -7.08
CA VAL A 614 25.42 -24.51 -5.93
C VAL A 614 23.91 -24.67 -6.02
N GLY A 615 23.29 -25.24 -4.98
CA GLY A 615 21.84 -25.41 -4.91
C GLY A 615 21.27 -26.41 -5.92
N ARG A 616 22.11 -27.24 -6.55
CA ARG A 616 21.73 -28.24 -7.55
C ARG A 616 22.15 -29.65 -7.15
N CYS A 617 21.31 -30.62 -7.51
CA CYS A 617 21.57 -32.02 -7.24
C CYS A 617 22.63 -32.60 -8.19
N GLY A 618 23.55 -33.40 -7.64
CA GLY A 618 24.50 -34.16 -8.45
C GLY A 618 25.30 -35.16 -7.61
N VAL A 619 26.26 -35.82 -8.25
CA VAL A 619 27.12 -36.85 -7.65
C VAL A 619 28.55 -36.30 -7.51
N GLY A 620 28.96 -36.00 -6.28
CA GLY A 620 30.26 -35.41 -5.97
C GLY A 620 30.35 -34.91 -4.52
N GLU A 621 31.56 -34.72 -4.00
CA GLU A 621 31.79 -34.11 -2.69
C GLU A 621 31.47 -32.61 -2.76
N CYS A 622 30.68 -32.12 -1.79
CA CYS A 622 30.31 -30.71 -1.71
C CYS A 622 31.15 -29.99 -0.65
N VAL A 623 31.82 -28.91 -1.04
CA VAL A 623 32.56 -28.04 -0.12
C VAL A 623 31.68 -26.83 0.23
N PRO A 624 31.24 -26.68 1.49
CA PRO A 624 30.42 -25.54 1.91
C PRO A 624 31.13 -24.21 1.65
N ARG A 625 30.44 -23.28 1.00
CA ARG A 625 30.96 -21.93 0.76
C ARG A 625 30.73 -21.03 1.95
N THR A 626 31.64 -20.10 2.20
CA THR A 626 31.46 -19.02 3.18
C THR A 626 30.70 -17.82 2.56
N CYS A 627 30.34 -16.83 3.37
CA CYS A 627 29.76 -15.58 2.87
C CYS A 627 30.72 -14.83 1.92
N ALA A 628 32.02 -14.85 2.24
CA ALA A 628 33.07 -14.23 1.43
C ALA A 628 33.22 -14.93 0.07
N ASP A 629 33.16 -16.27 0.03
CA ASP A 629 33.23 -17.04 -1.22
C ASP A 629 32.04 -16.77 -2.16
N GLN A 630 30.94 -16.23 -1.61
CA GLN A 630 29.71 -15.94 -2.33
C GLN A 630 29.52 -14.44 -2.60
N SER A 631 30.43 -13.59 -2.13
CA SER A 631 30.31 -12.12 -2.22
C SER A 631 29.03 -11.57 -1.58
N LEU A 632 28.59 -12.19 -0.49
CA LEU A 632 27.37 -11.83 0.24
C LEU A 632 27.74 -11.18 1.58
N SER A 633 27.01 -10.14 1.99
CA SER A 633 27.35 -9.32 3.15
C SER A 633 26.25 -9.24 4.21
N CYS A 634 25.11 -9.90 4.01
CA CYS A 634 24.02 -9.96 4.98
C CYS A 634 23.05 -11.12 4.72
N GLY A 635 22.20 -11.38 5.70
CA GLY A 635 21.09 -12.33 5.61
C GLY A 635 21.49 -13.79 5.85
N LEU A 636 20.47 -14.64 6.01
CA LEU A 636 20.62 -16.08 6.21
C LEU A 636 20.52 -16.81 4.86
N ILE A 637 21.59 -17.48 4.45
CA ILE A 637 21.74 -18.02 3.09
C ILE A 637 22.13 -19.50 3.09
N GLY A 638 22.03 -20.15 1.93
CA GLY A 638 22.56 -21.49 1.74
C GLY A 638 24.08 -21.52 1.62
N ASN A 639 24.74 -22.53 2.19
CA ASN A 639 26.17 -22.78 2.03
C ASN A 639 26.50 -23.54 0.73
N GLY A 640 25.51 -23.77 -0.13
CA GLY A 640 25.64 -24.53 -1.38
C GLY A 640 25.65 -26.05 -1.22
N CYS A 641 25.70 -26.58 0.01
CA CYS A 641 25.77 -28.01 0.34
C CYS A 641 24.58 -28.52 1.17
N GLY A 642 23.45 -27.81 1.12
CA GLY A 642 22.24 -28.15 1.87
C GLY A 642 22.19 -27.66 3.32
N GLY A 643 23.22 -26.95 3.80
CA GLY A 643 23.21 -26.24 5.09
C GLY A 643 23.05 -24.73 4.92
N SER A 644 22.81 -24.00 6.02
CA SER A 644 22.70 -22.53 6.04
C SER A 644 23.93 -21.87 6.68
N ILE A 645 24.21 -20.62 6.31
CA ILE A 645 25.17 -19.72 6.94
C ILE A 645 24.56 -18.34 7.11
N ASP A 646 24.91 -17.66 8.19
CA ASP A 646 24.46 -16.29 8.50
C ASP A 646 25.57 -15.30 8.13
N CYS A 647 25.28 -14.38 7.21
CA CYS A 647 26.22 -13.37 6.74
C CYS A 647 26.12 -12.04 7.50
N GLY A 648 25.31 -11.99 8.56
CA GLY A 648 25.15 -10.83 9.43
C GLY A 648 24.04 -9.89 8.98
N GLN A 649 23.93 -8.77 9.68
CA GLN A 649 22.99 -7.69 9.40
C GLN A 649 23.74 -6.52 8.75
N CYS A 650 23.05 -5.72 7.94
CA CYS A 650 23.66 -4.55 7.33
C CYS A 650 23.93 -3.43 8.34
N ALA A 651 24.84 -2.52 7.98
CA ALA A 651 25.09 -1.34 8.79
C ALA A 651 23.82 -0.43 8.81
N PRO A 652 23.60 0.36 9.88
CA PRO A 652 22.45 1.25 9.94
C PRO A 652 22.35 2.16 8.71
N GLY A 653 21.21 2.11 8.01
CA GLY A 653 20.97 2.88 6.77
C GLY A 653 20.96 2.04 5.50
N GLU A 654 21.64 0.91 5.49
CA GLU A 654 21.62 -0.05 4.39
C GLU A 654 20.41 -0.98 4.50
N THR A 655 20.16 -1.78 3.47
CA THR A 655 19.12 -2.82 3.50
C THR A 655 19.68 -4.05 2.82
N CYS A 656 19.54 -5.22 3.46
CA CYS A 656 19.96 -6.47 2.84
C CYS A 656 19.07 -6.77 1.65
N GLY A 657 19.67 -6.98 0.48
CA GLY A 657 18.90 -7.07 -0.76
C GLY A 657 18.59 -5.70 -1.40
N GLY A 658 19.13 -4.62 -0.84
CA GLY A 658 18.99 -3.28 -1.40
C GLY A 658 19.62 -3.17 -2.80
N GLY A 659 19.02 -2.35 -3.67
CA GLY A 659 19.49 -2.21 -5.05
C GLY A 659 19.31 -3.49 -5.89
N ASP A 660 18.34 -4.34 -5.53
CA ASP A 660 17.98 -5.61 -6.19
C ASP A 660 19.07 -6.70 -6.18
N VAL A 661 20.13 -6.51 -5.39
CA VAL A 661 21.20 -7.50 -5.20
C VAL A 661 20.98 -8.28 -3.91
N ALA A 662 20.42 -9.48 -4.06
CA ALA A 662 20.11 -10.40 -2.98
C ALA A 662 21.29 -10.63 -2.02
N ASN A 663 21.04 -10.55 -0.70
CA ASN A 663 22.01 -10.86 0.36
C ASN A 663 23.29 -10.00 0.33
N VAL A 664 23.21 -8.82 -0.29
CA VAL A 664 24.24 -7.78 -0.25
C VAL A 664 23.64 -6.55 0.41
N CYS A 665 24.38 -6.00 1.36
CA CYS A 665 24.10 -4.69 1.91
C CYS A 665 24.33 -3.64 0.84
N ALA A 666 23.27 -2.95 0.48
CA ALA A 666 23.38 -1.75 -0.32
C ALA A 666 22.69 -0.60 0.39
N LEU A 667 23.25 0.58 0.15
CA LEU A 667 22.53 1.83 0.27
C LEU A 667 21.43 1.80 -0.77
N ILE A 668 20.21 1.50 -0.35
CA ILE A 668 19.05 1.94 -1.12
C ILE A 668 19.11 3.46 -1.05
N LEU A 669 19.09 4.15 -2.20
CA LEU A 669 18.67 5.54 -2.25
C LEU A 669 17.21 5.55 -1.82
N LYS A 670 17.02 5.51 -0.50
CA LYS A 670 15.73 5.53 0.19
C LYS A 670 15.06 6.87 -0.06
#